data_AF-A0AAU2U5B0-F1
#
_entry.id   AF-A0AAU2U5B0-F1
#
_cell.length_a   1.000
_cell.length_b   1.000
_cell.length_c   1.000
_cell.angle_alpha   90.00
_cell.angle_beta   90.00
_cell.angle_gamma   90.00
#
_symmetry.space_group_name_H-M   'P 1'
#
loop_
_entity.id
_entity.type
_entity.pdbx_description
1 polymer ?
#
loop_
_entity_poly.entity_id
_entity_poly.type
_entity_poly.pdbx_seq_one_letter_code
_entity_poly.pdbx_strand_id
1 'polypeptide(L)'
;MIGPNGAGKTTLTDAIYLAHPGNRFPVLPRPTSAALASPDAGIERSIDIAYALADDLHAEGRLGRELHTTGLRRLGGEAESWSVSLHRQLGTVTSRLTSSHSLARKIDQFKLIYLPAWRHPLDELARREVRILVELLRARQQELHGSRNLVALRARASRLLEDLAKDSLIDAVEARIGEQLGRLSAGVSPQWPYVRGQVIDDTYLARVLEIMLAVIEGRSAARPLEVSGLGYVNLLHIAVTLAAIPDSTEVPLVSTNPPECGDRESPSAEEQARQAFENLAQAQAEAASEEDSFFSTAPFHATVIIEEPEAHLHPQLQHSLVRYLRRTVKARPELQVILTSHATDIITACDPTELVVVRRTDRGSVSHCVKDVVPNKHRDATLRMARLHLDASRSSALFAERLLLVEGVTEGAVVREFGRAWAGDDEAKQAFIDALSIVPMGTKVGQWAAHLLATPGKELCTKLAILRDSDSDLPFDSTRDMPRWAAEHDTSVVRVFISHPTLEPAITPGNEDLVAEAQQVVDPNHPLAEVTADNVRSYFASRRAGKDGEDAVQEGRGARRKAEFALAFAAALREANDADREANDGFSVVSVPDHLEKLFDFLYPAAPDSPSDLTAEGAAMEPPEWLAPDNIWDRLADVIDWDDDLDDPAYWPEDEPIDTEHELEFDAAAGEVEETPNWENPLRSHPIRQNHTAGREPGSWPTQAIPGAWPQGQDNA
;
A
#
# COMPACT_ATOMS: atom_id res chain seq x y z
N MET A 1 -7.90 -0.45 0.25
CA MET A 1 -8.32 -1.18 -0.97
C MET A 1 -7.19 -2.08 -1.40
N ILE A 2 -7.46 -3.37 -1.57
CA ILE A 2 -6.49 -4.40 -1.92
C ILE A 2 -7.04 -5.27 -3.05
N GLY A 3 -6.19 -5.95 -3.80
CA GLY A 3 -6.59 -6.77 -4.95
C GLY A 3 -5.45 -6.92 -5.94
N PRO A 4 -5.45 -7.94 -6.83
CA PRO A 4 -4.36 -8.18 -7.78
C PRO A 4 -4.14 -7.03 -8.76
N ASN A 5 -3.01 -7.05 -9.48
CA ASN A 5 -2.71 -6.04 -10.50
C ASN A 5 -3.81 -6.09 -11.58
N GLY A 6 -4.30 -4.92 -12.03
CA GLY A 6 -5.39 -4.86 -12.99
C GLY A 6 -6.78 -5.21 -12.46
N ALA A 7 -6.95 -5.48 -11.16
CA ALA A 7 -8.26 -5.74 -10.54
C ALA A 7 -9.25 -4.56 -10.63
N GLY A 8 -8.75 -3.33 -10.85
CA GLY A 8 -9.55 -2.11 -10.90
C GLY A 8 -9.34 -1.14 -9.72
N LYS A 9 -8.30 -1.34 -8.89
CA LYS A 9 -7.98 -0.41 -7.78
C LYS A 9 -7.73 1.01 -8.28
N THR A 10 -6.85 1.16 -9.27
CA THR A 10 -6.55 2.45 -9.93
C THR A 10 -7.79 3.02 -10.62
N THR A 11 -8.64 2.16 -11.19
CA THR A 11 -9.91 2.62 -11.78
C THR A 11 -10.84 3.22 -10.73
N LEU A 12 -10.90 2.65 -9.52
CA LEU A 12 -11.69 3.19 -8.41
C LEU A 12 -11.10 4.51 -7.87
N THR A 13 -9.79 4.61 -7.71
CA THR A 13 -9.14 5.85 -7.26
C THR A 13 -9.29 6.97 -8.29
N ASP A 14 -9.11 6.67 -9.57
CA ASP A 14 -9.35 7.61 -10.68
C ASP A 14 -10.83 8.02 -10.75
N ALA A 15 -11.76 7.12 -10.49
CA ALA A 15 -13.18 7.45 -10.43
C ALA A 15 -13.48 8.42 -9.27
N ILE A 16 -12.94 8.16 -8.06
CA ILE A 16 -13.08 9.09 -6.92
C ILE A 16 -12.46 10.45 -7.28
N TYR A 17 -11.31 10.45 -7.95
CA TYR A 17 -10.65 11.67 -8.43
C TYR A 17 -11.50 12.47 -9.43
N LEU A 18 -12.09 11.80 -10.41
CA LEU A 18 -12.94 12.43 -11.42
C LEU A 18 -14.27 12.94 -10.85
N ALA A 19 -14.78 12.31 -9.80
CA ALA A 19 -16.02 12.69 -9.14
C ALA A 19 -15.92 13.93 -8.24
N HIS A 20 -14.72 14.46 -7.98
CA HIS A 20 -14.50 15.71 -7.24
C HIS A 20 -13.98 16.84 -8.17
N PRO A 21 -14.74 17.27 -9.20
CA PRO A 21 -14.28 18.33 -10.09
C PRO A 21 -14.13 19.65 -9.31
N GLY A 22 -12.95 20.26 -9.35
CA GLY A 22 -12.66 21.54 -8.69
C GLY A 22 -12.22 21.46 -7.22
N ASN A 23 -12.48 20.35 -6.52
CA ASN A 23 -12.14 20.16 -5.10
C ASN A 23 -11.09 19.07 -4.87
N ARG A 24 -10.14 18.97 -5.78
CA ARG A 24 -9.10 17.93 -5.75
C ARG A 24 -7.70 18.52 -5.90
N PHE A 25 -6.75 17.93 -5.19
CA PHE A 25 -5.35 18.28 -5.24
C PHE A 25 -4.48 17.00 -5.28
N PRO A 26 -3.40 16.95 -6.09
CA PRO A 26 -3.02 17.89 -7.12
C PRO A 26 -3.93 17.77 -8.36
N VAL A 27 -3.77 18.70 -9.31
CA VAL A 27 -4.42 18.60 -10.63
C VAL A 27 -3.57 17.69 -11.52
N LEU A 28 -4.04 16.47 -11.76
CA LEU A 28 -3.36 15.47 -12.58
C LEU A 28 -3.78 15.60 -14.06
N PRO A 29 -2.93 15.13 -14.99
CA PRO A 29 -3.30 14.98 -16.40
C PRO A 29 -4.58 14.15 -16.54
N ARG A 30 -5.45 14.55 -17.47
CA ARG A 30 -6.71 13.82 -17.71
C ARG A 30 -6.41 12.48 -18.37
N PRO A 31 -7.08 11.39 -17.96
CA PRO A 31 -6.92 10.10 -18.61
C PRO A 31 -7.37 10.17 -20.07
N THR A 32 -6.80 9.32 -20.91
CA THR A 32 -7.12 9.25 -22.34
C THR A 32 -8.55 8.74 -22.53
N SER A 33 -9.21 9.15 -23.61
CA SER A 33 -10.58 8.69 -23.91
C SER A 33 -10.67 7.19 -24.18
N ALA A 34 -9.53 6.52 -24.42
CA ALA A 34 -9.43 5.06 -24.53
C ALA A 34 -9.76 4.33 -23.21
N ALA A 35 -9.59 5.00 -22.07
CA ALA A 35 -10.02 4.46 -20.77
C ALA A 35 -11.55 4.27 -20.69
N LEU A 36 -12.31 5.01 -21.50
CA LEU A 36 -13.73 4.73 -21.72
C LEU A 36 -13.81 3.70 -22.86
N ALA A 37 -14.44 2.54 -22.62
CA ALA A 37 -14.64 1.55 -23.69
C ALA A 37 -15.46 2.17 -24.85
N SER A 38 -15.49 1.49 -26.00
CA SER A 38 -16.27 1.93 -27.16
C SER A 38 -17.71 2.28 -26.76
N PRO A 39 -18.31 3.32 -27.36
CA PRO A 39 -19.68 3.74 -27.10
C PRO A 39 -20.68 2.73 -27.71
N ASP A 40 -20.51 1.45 -27.42
CA ASP A 40 -21.42 0.40 -27.81
C ASP A 40 -22.57 0.43 -26.79
N ALA A 41 -23.75 0.84 -27.28
CA ALA A 41 -25.04 0.92 -26.59
C ALA A 41 -25.48 2.27 -25.97
N GLY A 42 -24.83 3.41 -26.23
CA GLY A 42 -25.35 4.71 -25.80
C GLY A 42 -25.49 4.89 -24.28
N ILE A 43 -24.75 4.08 -23.50
CA ILE A 43 -24.72 4.14 -22.04
C ILE A 43 -23.78 5.27 -21.64
N GLU A 44 -24.35 6.36 -21.12
CA GLU A 44 -23.60 7.43 -20.47
C GLU A 44 -23.00 6.90 -19.18
N ARG A 45 -21.66 6.90 -19.06
CA ARG A 45 -20.98 6.42 -17.85
C ARG A 45 -21.10 7.50 -16.78
N SER A 46 -21.67 7.15 -15.64
CA SER A 46 -21.71 7.99 -14.44
C SER A 46 -20.82 7.43 -13.34
N ILE A 47 -20.38 8.32 -12.46
CA ILE A 47 -19.78 7.99 -11.17
C ILE A 47 -20.70 8.56 -10.11
N ASP A 48 -21.19 7.70 -9.23
CA ASP A 48 -22.06 8.07 -8.12
C ASP A 48 -21.26 7.97 -6.82
N ILE A 49 -21.23 9.05 -6.04
CA ILE A 49 -20.61 9.08 -4.72
C ILE A 49 -21.68 9.38 -3.68
N ALA A 50 -21.68 8.58 -2.61
CA ALA A 50 -22.51 8.75 -1.44
C ALA A 50 -21.59 8.95 -0.22
N TYR A 51 -21.83 10.02 0.53
CA TYR A 51 -21.23 10.28 1.83
C TYR A 51 -22.23 9.88 2.92
N ALA A 52 -21.89 8.88 3.72
CA ALA A 52 -22.70 8.39 4.82
C ALA A 52 -22.11 8.80 6.17
N LEU A 53 -22.99 9.16 7.11
CA LEU A 53 -22.59 9.44 8.48
C LEU A 53 -22.29 8.14 9.21
N ALA A 54 -21.32 8.19 10.12
CA ALA A 54 -21.03 7.16 11.10
C ALA A 54 -22.26 6.88 11.99
N ASP A 55 -22.26 5.71 12.61
CA ASP A 55 -23.31 5.31 13.55
C ASP A 55 -23.27 6.13 14.87
N ASP A 56 -22.13 6.77 15.15
CA ASP A 56 -21.88 7.57 16.36
C ASP A 56 -21.43 9.00 16.00
N LEU A 57 -22.05 10.00 16.63
CA LEU A 57 -21.73 11.42 16.45
C LEU A 57 -20.31 11.78 16.95
N HIS A 58 -19.75 11.01 17.89
CA HIS A 58 -18.38 11.23 18.35
C HIS A 58 -17.34 10.85 17.29
N ALA A 59 -17.67 9.91 16.41
CA ALA A 59 -16.83 9.52 15.28
C ALA A 59 -16.90 10.52 14.11
N GLU A 60 -17.84 11.47 14.15
CA GLU A 60 -18.01 12.48 13.10
C GLU A 60 -17.18 13.74 13.33
N GLY A 61 -16.67 14.28 12.21
CA GLY A 61 -16.04 15.59 12.14
C GLY A 61 -17.04 16.73 12.23
N ARG A 62 -16.57 17.98 12.17
CA ARG A 62 -17.45 19.16 12.27
C ARG A 62 -18.50 19.21 11.17
N LEU A 63 -18.12 18.90 9.93
CA LEU A 63 -19.06 18.86 8.81
C LEU A 63 -20.15 17.80 9.04
N GLY A 64 -19.79 16.58 9.43
CA GLY A 64 -20.76 15.52 9.71
C GLY A 64 -21.71 15.87 10.86
N ARG A 65 -21.18 16.49 11.93
CA ARG A 65 -22.01 17.01 13.04
C ARG A 65 -22.97 18.09 12.60
N GLU A 66 -22.52 19.03 11.77
CA GLU A 66 -23.36 20.10 11.21
C GLU A 66 -24.46 19.54 10.28
N LEU A 67 -24.11 18.56 9.43
CA LEU A 67 -25.08 17.87 8.57
C LEU A 67 -26.12 17.09 9.39
N HIS A 68 -25.72 16.52 10.54
CA HIS A 68 -26.64 15.86 11.46
C HIS A 68 -27.57 16.86 12.16
N THR A 69 -27.01 17.91 12.79
CA THR A 69 -27.78 18.86 13.62
C THR A 69 -28.64 19.81 12.79
N THR A 70 -28.08 20.39 11.74
CA THR A 70 -28.75 21.39 10.90
C THR A 70 -29.49 20.74 9.74
N GLY A 71 -28.93 19.67 9.17
CA GLY A 71 -29.50 18.95 8.02
C GLY A 71 -30.49 17.84 8.38
N LEU A 72 -30.70 17.54 9.67
CA LEU A 72 -31.56 16.47 10.19
C LEU A 72 -31.27 15.09 9.54
N ARG A 73 -29.99 14.83 9.20
CA ARG A 73 -29.57 13.56 8.58
C ARG A 73 -29.45 12.46 9.64
N ARG A 74 -29.78 11.21 9.29
CA ARG A 74 -29.71 10.07 10.21
C ARG A 74 -28.27 9.53 10.33
N LEU A 75 -27.81 9.25 11.55
CA LEU A 75 -26.57 8.51 11.79
C LEU A 75 -26.65 7.11 11.15
N GLY A 76 -25.54 6.65 10.56
CA GLY A 76 -25.49 5.40 9.78
C GLY A 76 -26.19 5.48 8.41
N GLY A 77 -26.73 6.64 8.03
CA GLY A 77 -27.42 6.87 6.77
C GLY A 77 -26.62 7.73 5.80
N GLU A 78 -27.02 7.70 4.54
CA GLU A 78 -26.51 8.59 3.49
C GLU A 78 -26.91 10.04 3.80
N ALA A 79 -25.92 10.91 3.95
CA ALA A 79 -26.13 12.33 4.25
C ALA A 79 -26.15 13.19 2.99
N GLU A 80 -25.20 12.97 2.09
CA GLU A 80 -25.10 13.70 0.82
C GLU A 80 -24.62 12.75 -0.28
N SER A 81 -25.05 13.02 -1.51
CA SER A 81 -24.76 12.19 -2.66
C SER A 81 -24.64 13.04 -3.92
N TRP A 82 -23.72 12.70 -4.80
CA TRP A 82 -23.61 13.37 -6.08
C TRP A 82 -23.17 12.43 -7.20
N SER A 83 -23.58 12.79 -8.41
CA SER A 83 -23.35 12.01 -9.61
C SER A 83 -22.62 12.84 -10.65
N VAL A 84 -21.61 12.24 -11.27
CA VAL A 84 -20.78 12.89 -12.30
C VAL A 84 -20.77 12.04 -13.56
N SER A 85 -21.17 12.65 -14.66
CA SER A 85 -21.17 12.03 -15.99
C SER A 85 -19.81 12.17 -16.67
N LEU A 86 -19.34 11.10 -17.31
CA LEU A 86 -18.06 11.04 -18.00
C LEU A 86 -18.22 11.26 -19.50
N HIS A 87 -17.49 12.23 -20.02
CA HIS A 87 -17.56 12.69 -21.41
C HIS A 87 -16.19 12.64 -22.08
N ARG A 88 -16.16 12.27 -23.35
CA ARG A 88 -14.96 12.38 -24.20
C ARG A 88 -14.83 13.81 -24.70
N GLN A 89 -13.69 14.45 -24.46
CA GLN A 89 -13.37 15.78 -24.98
C GLN A 89 -11.92 15.82 -25.45
N LEU A 90 -11.72 16.08 -26.76
CA LEU A 90 -10.39 16.20 -27.38
C LEU A 90 -9.44 15.03 -27.05
N GLY A 91 -9.94 13.79 -27.10
CA GLY A 91 -9.15 12.59 -26.80
C GLY A 91 -8.88 12.34 -25.31
N THR A 92 -9.45 13.14 -24.42
CA THR A 92 -9.34 12.99 -22.96
C THR A 92 -10.70 12.77 -22.31
N VAL A 93 -10.71 12.23 -21.09
CA VAL A 93 -11.91 12.08 -20.27
C VAL A 93 -12.13 13.34 -19.45
N THR A 94 -13.37 13.81 -19.46
CA THR A 94 -13.83 14.95 -18.68
C THR A 94 -15.05 14.56 -17.87
N SER A 95 -15.21 15.17 -16.71
CA SER A 95 -16.27 14.84 -15.77
C SER A 95 -17.16 16.08 -15.58
N ARG A 96 -18.48 15.90 -15.67
CA ARG A 96 -19.47 16.98 -15.54
C ARG A 96 -20.52 16.58 -14.52
N LEU A 97 -20.82 17.49 -13.59
CA LEU A 97 -21.87 17.25 -12.60
C LEU A 97 -23.25 17.17 -13.29
N THR A 98 -24.02 16.14 -12.96
CA THR A 98 -25.30 15.85 -13.63
C THR A 98 -26.48 16.64 -13.03
N SER A 99 -26.32 17.26 -11.85
CA SER A 99 -27.34 18.11 -11.22
C SER A 99 -26.79 19.48 -10.77
N SER A 100 -27.30 20.53 -11.40
CA SER A 100 -26.75 21.89 -11.39
C SER A 100 -27.52 22.82 -10.44
N HIS A 101 -26.95 23.15 -9.28
CA HIS A 101 -26.91 24.49 -8.64
C HIS A 101 -26.89 24.45 -7.10
N SER A 102 -27.68 23.59 -6.44
CA SER A 102 -27.68 23.49 -4.97
C SER A 102 -26.59 22.56 -4.41
N LEU A 103 -26.22 21.53 -5.17
CA LEU A 103 -25.19 20.54 -4.81
C LEU A 103 -23.75 21.05 -5.02
N ALA A 104 -23.52 21.95 -5.98
CA ALA A 104 -22.16 22.40 -6.31
C ALA A 104 -21.45 23.07 -5.11
N ARG A 105 -22.15 23.96 -4.39
CA ARG A 105 -21.62 24.59 -3.16
C ARG A 105 -21.40 23.61 -2.01
N LYS A 106 -22.09 22.47 -2.00
CA LYS A 106 -21.92 21.44 -0.97
C LYS A 106 -20.73 20.53 -1.26
N ILE A 107 -20.45 20.26 -2.54
CA ILE A 107 -19.27 19.48 -2.95
C ILE A 107 -17.97 20.19 -2.57
N ASP A 108 -17.98 21.53 -2.52
CA ASP A 108 -16.84 22.32 -2.06
C ASP A 108 -16.37 21.99 -0.64
N GLN A 109 -17.23 21.40 0.19
CA GLN A 109 -16.89 20.97 1.55
C GLN A 109 -16.19 19.60 1.56
N PHE A 110 -16.22 18.84 0.47
CA PHE A 110 -15.57 17.53 0.33
C PHE A 110 -14.28 17.69 -0.47
N LYS A 111 -13.15 17.77 0.24
CA LYS A 111 -11.81 17.97 -0.34
C LYS A 111 -11.15 16.63 -0.60
N LEU A 112 -10.58 16.45 -1.78
CA LEU A 112 -9.85 15.24 -2.15
C LEU A 112 -8.36 15.55 -2.33
N ILE A 113 -7.51 14.78 -1.67
CA ILE A 113 -6.06 14.82 -1.83
C ILE A 113 -5.63 13.46 -2.38
N TYR A 114 -4.89 13.44 -3.49
CA TYR A 114 -4.51 12.21 -4.18
C TYR A 114 -3.00 12.09 -4.38
N LEU A 115 -2.41 11.02 -3.85
CA LEU A 115 -1.00 10.67 -4.01
C LEU A 115 -0.90 9.39 -4.87
N PRO A 116 -0.59 9.49 -6.18
CA PRO A 116 -0.56 8.34 -7.10
C PRO A 116 0.63 7.40 -6.84
N ALA A 117 0.68 6.22 -7.47
CA ALA A 117 1.78 5.26 -7.25
C ALA A 117 3.12 5.71 -7.87
N TRP A 118 3.10 6.29 -9.08
CA TRP A 118 4.27 6.75 -9.85
C TRP A 118 4.85 8.07 -9.32
N ARG A 119 5.12 8.11 -8.02
CA ARG A 119 5.79 9.23 -7.38
C ARG A 119 7.28 9.10 -7.70
N HIS A 120 7.86 10.14 -8.28
CA HIS A 120 9.20 10.54 -7.87
C HIS A 120 8.99 11.53 -6.74
N PRO A 121 9.05 11.11 -5.47
CA PRO A 121 8.78 11.99 -4.36
C PRO A 121 9.69 13.22 -4.40
N LEU A 122 10.92 13.08 -4.92
CA LEU A 122 11.84 14.19 -5.15
C LEU A 122 11.33 15.20 -6.18
N ASP A 123 10.80 14.77 -7.33
CA ASP A 123 10.24 15.69 -8.33
C ASP A 123 8.94 16.35 -7.86
N GLU A 124 8.11 15.63 -7.11
CA GLU A 124 6.89 16.19 -6.53
C GLU A 124 7.18 17.17 -5.40
N LEU A 125 8.18 16.85 -4.56
CA LEU A 125 8.68 17.80 -3.58
C LEU A 125 9.26 19.02 -4.34
N ALA A 126 10.30 18.85 -5.15
CA ALA A 126 11.00 19.96 -5.81
C ALA A 126 10.16 20.84 -6.77
N ARG A 127 9.07 20.31 -7.37
CA ARG A 127 8.23 21.06 -8.35
C ARG A 127 6.83 21.40 -7.85
N ARG A 128 6.29 20.69 -6.84
CA ARG A 128 4.91 20.85 -6.35
C ARG A 128 4.82 21.21 -4.85
N GLU A 129 5.93 21.20 -4.10
CA GLU A 129 6.02 21.61 -2.68
C GLU A 129 5.49 23.01 -2.45
N VAL A 130 5.71 23.93 -3.38
CA VAL A 130 5.43 25.34 -3.16
C VAL A 130 3.98 25.56 -2.66
N ARG A 131 3.00 24.85 -3.22
CA ARG A 131 1.60 24.96 -2.78
C ARG A 131 1.34 24.28 -1.43
N ILE A 132 1.95 23.12 -1.19
CA ILE A 132 1.78 22.36 0.05
C ILE A 132 2.47 23.09 1.22
N LEU A 133 3.66 23.62 1.00
CA LEU A 133 4.40 24.47 1.94
C LEU A 133 3.64 25.75 2.24
N VAL A 134 3.05 26.42 1.23
CA VAL A 134 2.18 27.58 1.45
C VAL A 134 0.99 27.20 2.32
N GLU A 135 0.30 26.09 2.03
CA GLU A 135 -0.81 25.64 2.87
C GLU A 135 -0.36 25.27 4.30
N LEU A 136 0.81 24.66 4.46
CA LEU A 136 1.40 24.39 5.78
C LEU A 136 1.71 25.69 6.54
N LEU A 137 2.24 26.70 5.86
CA LEU A 137 2.48 28.03 6.46
C LEU A 137 1.16 28.70 6.83
N ARG A 138 0.14 28.63 5.96
CA ARG A 138 -1.20 29.16 6.23
C ARG A 138 -1.84 28.44 7.42
N ALA A 139 -1.75 27.11 7.49
CA ALA A 139 -2.24 26.31 8.61
C ALA A 139 -1.52 26.69 9.92
N ARG A 140 -0.19 26.85 9.89
CA ARG A 140 0.57 27.24 11.07
C ARG A 140 0.30 28.69 11.51
N GLN A 141 0.12 29.61 10.56
CA GLN A 141 -0.31 30.98 10.83
C GLN A 141 -1.70 31.01 11.47
N GLN A 142 -2.61 30.15 11.00
CA GLN A 142 -3.95 30.01 11.57
C GLN A 142 -3.89 29.50 13.02
N GLU A 143 -3.08 28.49 13.31
CA GLU A 143 -2.88 27.97 14.68
C GLU A 143 -2.29 29.03 15.63
N LEU A 144 -1.28 29.79 15.17
CA LEU A 144 -0.56 30.74 16.03
C LEU A 144 -1.25 32.09 16.19
N HIS A 145 -1.93 32.56 15.14
CA HIS A 145 -2.41 33.94 15.02
C HIS A 145 -3.88 34.05 14.62
N GLY A 146 -4.59 32.93 14.40
CA GLY A 146 -6.01 32.92 14.06
C GLY A 146 -6.35 33.45 12.66
N SER A 147 -5.35 33.75 11.82
CA SER A 147 -5.53 34.22 10.44
C SER A 147 -4.68 33.39 9.47
N ARG A 148 -5.17 33.23 8.23
CA ARG A 148 -4.43 32.53 7.15
C ARG A 148 -3.52 33.45 6.35
N ASN A 149 -3.54 34.75 6.65
CA ASN A 149 -2.87 35.79 5.88
C ASN A 149 -1.34 35.76 6.07
N LEU A 150 -0.60 35.64 4.97
CA LEU A 150 0.87 35.65 4.96
C LEU A 150 1.49 37.03 4.68
N VAL A 151 0.72 38.13 4.62
CA VAL A 151 1.19 39.49 4.30
C VAL A 151 2.36 39.93 5.19
N ALA A 152 2.31 39.67 6.49
CA ALA A 152 3.39 40.05 7.41
C ALA A 152 4.70 39.28 7.10
N LEU A 153 4.59 38.02 6.67
CA LEU A 153 5.72 37.19 6.28
C LEU A 153 6.26 37.62 4.91
N ARG A 154 5.38 37.88 3.94
CA ARG A 154 5.72 38.43 2.61
C ARG A 154 6.45 39.76 2.73
N ALA A 155 5.96 40.67 3.57
CA ALA A 155 6.59 41.97 3.79
C ALA A 155 8.02 41.83 4.38
N ARG A 156 8.27 40.85 5.26
CA ARG A 156 9.62 40.57 5.77
C ARG A 156 10.53 39.98 4.69
N ALA A 157 10.04 39.01 3.92
CA ALA A 157 10.79 38.42 2.82
C ALA A 157 11.14 39.47 1.74
N SER A 158 10.19 40.34 1.38
CA SER A 158 10.41 41.46 0.46
C SER A 158 11.52 42.39 0.94
N ARG A 159 11.55 42.75 2.22
CA ARG A 159 12.62 43.59 2.76
C ARG A 159 14.00 42.90 2.68
N LEU A 160 14.07 41.63 3.05
CA LEU A 160 15.33 40.87 2.96
C LEU A 160 15.85 40.79 1.53
N LEU A 161 14.95 40.59 0.56
CA LEU A 161 15.31 40.54 -0.86
C LEU A 161 15.65 41.92 -1.44
N GLU A 162 14.95 42.97 -1.02
CA GLU A 162 15.33 44.35 -1.35
C GLU A 162 16.70 44.71 -0.79
N ASP A 163 17.05 44.21 0.40
CA ASP A 163 18.37 44.45 0.99
C ASP A 163 19.46 43.63 0.28
N LEU A 164 19.16 42.42 -0.16
CA LEU A 164 20.04 41.62 -1.04
C LEU A 164 20.21 42.26 -2.43
N ALA A 165 19.15 42.80 -3.01
CA ALA A 165 19.18 43.46 -4.32
C ALA A 165 20.02 44.75 -4.31
N LYS A 166 20.17 45.40 -3.15
CA LYS A 166 21.06 46.55 -2.96
C LYS A 166 22.54 46.16 -2.81
N ASP A 167 22.88 44.86 -2.91
CA ASP A 167 24.28 44.44 -2.88
C ASP A 167 24.99 44.90 -4.15
N SER A 168 26.12 45.58 -3.96
CA SER A 168 27.00 46.10 -5.00
C SER A 168 27.43 45.07 -6.06
N LEU A 169 27.46 43.78 -5.72
CA LEU A 169 27.79 42.71 -6.67
C LEU A 169 26.66 42.47 -7.68
N ILE A 170 25.40 42.56 -7.25
CA ILE A 170 24.24 42.34 -8.12
C ILE A 170 24.10 43.54 -9.08
N ASP A 171 24.26 44.76 -8.57
CA ASP A 171 24.31 45.99 -9.37
C ASP A 171 25.40 45.92 -10.45
N ALA A 172 26.59 45.44 -10.10
CA ALA A 172 27.69 45.29 -11.05
C ALA A 172 27.41 44.24 -12.15
N VAL A 173 26.73 43.15 -11.80
CA VAL A 173 26.33 42.09 -12.75
C VAL A 173 25.22 42.59 -13.68
N GLU A 174 24.20 43.27 -13.15
CA GLU A 174 23.11 43.84 -13.96
C GLU A 174 23.65 44.88 -14.95
N ALA A 175 24.54 45.77 -14.51
CA ALA A 175 25.21 46.73 -15.38
C ALA A 175 25.97 46.05 -16.52
N ARG A 176 26.71 44.97 -16.22
CA ARG A 176 27.49 44.22 -17.21
C ARG A 176 26.61 43.44 -18.19
N ILE A 177 25.53 42.82 -17.72
CA ILE A 177 24.53 42.15 -18.57
C ILE A 177 23.84 43.17 -19.47
N GLY A 178 23.47 44.33 -18.93
CA GLY A 178 22.82 45.39 -19.67
C GLY A 178 23.68 46.00 -20.75
N GLU A 179 24.98 46.14 -20.50
CA GLU A 179 25.94 46.55 -21.51
C GLU A 179 26.00 45.55 -22.68
N GLN A 180 26.02 44.25 -22.41
CA GLN A 180 26.06 43.22 -23.45
C GLN A 180 24.73 43.10 -24.22
N LEU A 181 23.59 43.09 -23.50
CA LEU A 181 22.26 43.07 -24.10
C LEU A 181 21.98 44.32 -24.94
N GLY A 182 22.43 45.49 -24.47
CA GLY A 182 22.36 46.74 -25.22
C GLY A 182 23.15 46.66 -26.53
N ARG A 183 24.38 46.12 -26.50
CA ARG A 183 25.20 45.93 -27.72
C ARG A 183 24.56 44.95 -28.71
N LEU A 184 23.92 43.88 -28.22
CA LEU A 184 23.30 42.85 -29.06
C LEU A 184 21.94 43.27 -29.62
N SER A 185 21.15 44.05 -28.88
CA SER A 185 19.77 44.43 -29.24
C SER A 185 19.64 45.79 -29.93
N ALA A 186 20.71 46.60 -29.94
CA ALA A 186 20.74 47.95 -30.52
C ALA A 186 20.32 48.03 -32.00
N GLY A 187 20.47 46.95 -32.77
CA GLY A 187 20.16 46.92 -34.21
C GLY A 187 18.67 46.76 -34.56
N VAL A 188 17.81 46.40 -33.60
CA VAL A 188 16.38 46.12 -33.87
C VAL A 188 15.47 46.82 -32.86
N SER A 189 15.71 46.63 -31.56
CA SER A 189 15.00 47.32 -30.47
C SER A 189 15.83 47.22 -29.20
N PRO A 190 16.24 48.34 -28.57
CA PRO A 190 17.02 48.28 -27.35
C PRO A 190 16.20 47.61 -26.23
N GLN A 191 16.74 46.53 -25.67
CA GLN A 191 16.21 45.91 -24.47
C GLN A 191 17.15 46.15 -23.30
N TRP A 192 16.56 46.47 -22.15
CA TRP A 192 17.27 46.66 -20.89
C TRP A 192 17.04 45.42 -20.01
N PRO A 193 18.07 44.94 -19.29
CA PRO A 193 17.81 44.02 -18.20
C PRO A 193 16.92 44.76 -17.21
N TYR A 194 15.82 44.13 -16.84
CA TYR A 194 14.86 44.67 -15.90
C TYR A 194 14.55 43.60 -14.87
N VAL A 195 15.28 43.61 -13.76
CA VAL A 195 14.95 42.80 -12.59
C VAL A 195 14.00 43.64 -11.73
N ARG A 196 12.70 43.68 -12.09
CA ARG A 196 11.70 44.24 -11.17
C ARG A 196 11.74 43.41 -9.89
N GLY A 197 11.68 44.05 -8.73
CA GLY A 197 11.30 43.37 -7.49
C GLY A 197 10.00 42.62 -7.77
N GLN A 198 10.10 41.30 -7.91
CA GLN A 198 8.93 40.48 -8.17
C GLN A 198 7.94 40.74 -7.04
N VAL A 199 6.67 40.98 -7.39
CA VAL A 199 5.61 40.90 -6.38
C VAL A 199 5.72 39.50 -5.83
N ILE A 200 6.20 39.39 -4.59
CA ILE A 200 6.35 38.10 -3.92
C ILE A 200 4.95 37.58 -3.75
N ASP A 201 4.53 36.68 -4.64
CA ASP A 201 3.34 35.88 -4.46
C ASP A 201 3.69 34.72 -3.51
N ASP A 202 2.67 33.98 -3.10
CA ASP A 202 2.86 32.88 -2.16
C ASP A 202 3.74 31.78 -2.79
N THR A 203 3.70 31.66 -4.12
CA THR A 203 4.56 30.77 -4.92
C THR A 203 6.03 31.10 -4.73
N TYR A 204 6.39 32.37 -4.89
CA TYR A 204 7.75 32.86 -4.74
C TYR A 204 8.21 32.81 -3.28
N LEU A 205 7.32 33.11 -2.31
CA LEU A 205 7.63 33.01 -0.89
C LEU A 205 8.00 31.58 -0.49
N ALA A 206 7.25 30.57 -0.95
CA ALA A 206 7.59 29.19 -0.65
C ALA A 206 8.91 28.76 -1.29
N ARG A 207 9.24 29.26 -2.50
CA ARG A 207 10.54 29.00 -3.12
C ARG A 207 11.71 29.60 -2.34
N VAL A 208 11.53 30.81 -1.80
CA VAL A 208 12.51 31.45 -0.91
C VAL A 208 12.65 30.67 0.41
N LEU A 209 11.54 30.22 0.99
CA LEU A 209 11.55 29.43 2.22
C LEU A 209 12.15 28.04 2.04
N GLU A 210 11.94 27.39 0.90
CA GLU A 210 12.59 26.14 0.50
C GLU A 210 14.12 26.32 0.51
N ILE A 211 14.62 27.39 -0.13
CA ILE A 211 16.05 27.74 -0.13
C ILE A 211 16.54 28.02 1.31
N MET A 212 15.75 28.73 2.13
CA MET A 212 16.14 29.02 3.51
C MET A 212 16.16 27.79 4.42
N LEU A 213 15.18 26.88 4.29
CA LEU A 213 15.09 25.64 5.07
C LEU A 213 16.27 24.70 4.77
N ALA A 214 16.81 24.74 3.55
CA ALA A 214 18.02 24.02 3.17
C ALA A 214 19.29 24.56 3.84
N VAL A 215 19.27 25.81 4.34
CA VAL A 215 20.45 26.54 4.85
C VAL A 215 20.47 26.63 6.40
N ILE A 216 19.45 26.11 7.11
CA ILE A 216 19.40 26.19 8.58
C ILE A 216 20.43 25.24 9.22
N GLU A 217 21.52 25.81 9.75
CA GLU A 217 22.51 25.10 10.57
C GLU A 217 21.89 24.54 11.87
N GLY A 218 22.23 23.29 12.21
CA GLY A 218 21.77 22.62 13.44
C GLY A 218 21.28 21.18 13.26
N ARG A 219 21.21 20.66 12.03
CA ARG A 219 20.86 19.27 11.75
C ARG A 219 22.07 18.45 11.33
N SER A 220 22.98 18.15 12.26
CA SER A 220 24.19 17.36 11.99
C SER A 220 23.94 15.95 11.44
N ALA A 221 22.69 15.44 11.53
CA ALA A 221 22.26 14.16 10.99
C ALA A 221 21.32 14.25 9.76
N ALA A 222 20.94 15.45 9.31
CA ALA A 222 20.12 15.59 8.11
C ALA A 222 20.95 15.30 6.87
N ARG A 223 20.50 14.34 6.06
CA ARG A 223 21.07 14.07 4.75
C ARG A 223 20.31 14.87 3.69
N PRO A 224 20.98 15.34 2.62
CA PRO A 224 20.30 15.87 1.45
C PRO A 224 19.23 14.88 0.95
N LEU A 225 18.14 15.39 0.39
CA LEU A 225 17.04 14.54 -0.09
C LEU A 225 17.49 13.63 -1.23
N GLU A 226 18.48 14.07 -2.01
CA GLU A 226 19.12 13.32 -3.10
C GLU A 226 19.93 12.11 -2.60
N VAL A 227 20.40 12.16 -1.36
CA VAL A 227 21.17 11.09 -0.69
C VAL A 227 20.28 10.25 0.25
N SER A 228 19.03 10.69 0.44
CA SER A 228 18.04 9.98 1.24
C SER A 228 17.38 8.87 0.42
N GLY A 229 17.19 7.70 1.02
CA GLY A 229 16.51 6.59 0.33
C GLY A 229 15.10 6.97 -0.08
N LEU A 230 14.67 6.53 -1.27
CA LEU A 230 13.35 6.86 -1.86
C LEU A 230 12.17 6.62 -0.90
N GLY A 231 12.25 5.60 -0.05
CA GLY A 231 11.26 5.34 0.99
C GLY A 231 11.14 6.44 2.04
N TYR A 232 12.25 7.02 2.49
CA TYR A 232 12.22 8.15 3.42
C TYR A 232 11.58 9.38 2.77
N VAL A 233 11.89 9.63 1.50
CA VAL A 233 11.31 10.76 0.75
C VAL A 233 9.80 10.56 0.57
N ASN A 234 9.34 9.32 0.35
CA ASN A 234 7.92 8.99 0.31
C ASN A 234 7.21 9.29 1.65
N LEU A 235 7.80 8.88 2.78
CA LEU A 235 7.27 9.20 4.11
C LEU A 235 7.24 10.71 4.38
N LEU A 236 8.30 11.42 3.99
CA LEU A 236 8.36 12.88 4.12
C LEU A 236 7.22 13.53 3.33
N HIS A 237 7.01 13.11 2.08
CA HIS A 237 5.93 13.66 1.26
C HIS A 237 4.55 13.41 1.86
N ILE A 238 4.28 12.20 2.38
CA ILE A 238 3.03 11.89 3.09
C ILE A 238 2.88 12.78 4.33
N ALA A 239 3.94 12.92 5.14
CA ALA A 239 3.92 13.72 6.36
C ALA A 239 3.65 15.20 6.07
N VAL A 240 4.32 15.78 5.05
CA VAL A 240 4.13 17.17 4.62
C VAL A 240 2.71 17.38 4.10
N THR A 241 2.19 16.44 3.30
CA THR A 241 0.81 16.50 2.79
C THR A 241 -0.22 16.49 3.91
N LEU A 242 -0.05 15.62 4.92
CA LEU A 242 -0.96 15.55 6.06
C LEU A 242 -0.85 16.78 6.96
N ALA A 243 0.36 17.31 7.16
CA ALA A 243 0.59 18.52 7.95
C ALA A 243 0.00 19.78 7.31
N ALA A 244 -0.13 19.81 5.98
CA ALA A 244 -0.76 20.92 5.27
C ALA A 244 -2.29 20.95 5.43
N ILE A 245 -2.93 19.86 5.90
CA ILE A 245 -4.38 19.84 6.12
C ILE A 245 -4.67 20.52 7.47
N PRO A 246 -5.37 21.67 7.50
CA PRO A 246 -5.62 22.40 8.75
C PRO A 246 -6.50 21.58 9.68
N ASP A 247 -6.20 21.59 10.98
CA ASP A 247 -7.04 20.92 11.98
C ASP A 247 -8.37 21.66 12.11
N SER A 248 -9.46 21.00 11.69
CA SER A 248 -10.78 21.61 11.76
C SER A 248 -11.42 21.38 13.13
N THR A 249 -10.93 20.43 13.94
CA THR A 249 -11.52 20.08 15.24
C THR A 249 -11.45 21.23 16.24
N GLU A 250 -10.43 22.08 16.11
CA GLU A 250 -10.26 23.28 16.92
C GLU A 250 -11.19 24.40 16.41
N VAL A 251 -11.98 24.96 17.33
CA VAL A 251 -12.75 26.17 17.04
C VAL A 251 -11.72 27.29 16.89
N PRO A 252 -11.74 28.07 15.78
CA PRO A 252 -10.87 29.24 15.68
C PRO A 252 -11.07 30.08 16.92
N LEU A 253 -9.99 30.49 17.58
CA LEU A 253 -10.05 31.53 18.61
C LEU A 253 -10.67 32.75 17.96
N VAL A 254 -12.00 32.89 18.06
CA VAL A 254 -12.68 34.14 17.78
C VAL A 254 -11.96 35.14 18.67
N SER A 255 -11.40 36.19 18.07
CA SER A 255 -10.84 37.29 18.84
C SER A 255 -12.00 37.95 19.60
N THR A 256 -12.36 37.38 20.75
CA THR A 256 -13.32 37.94 21.70
C THR A 256 -12.60 39.01 22.49
N ASN A 257 -12.11 40.03 21.80
CA ASN A 257 -11.92 41.34 22.38
C ASN A 257 -12.71 42.28 21.48
N PRO A 258 -13.96 42.64 21.84
CA PRO A 258 -14.44 43.96 21.48
C PRO A 258 -13.33 44.93 21.92
N PRO A 259 -12.93 45.92 21.10
CA PRO A 259 -11.98 46.92 21.58
C PRO A 259 -12.54 47.44 22.90
N GLU A 260 -11.78 47.30 23.99
CA GLU A 260 -12.13 47.94 25.25
C GLU A 260 -12.38 49.40 24.90
N CYS A 261 -13.63 49.83 25.10
CA CYS A 261 -14.04 51.22 24.96
C CYS A 261 -13.46 51.99 26.16
N GLY A 262 -12.13 52.01 26.27
CA GLY A 262 -11.39 52.90 27.12
C GLY A 262 -11.24 54.21 26.37
N ASP A 263 -11.60 55.30 27.03
CA ASP A 263 -11.49 56.69 26.55
C ASP A 263 -10.11 56.94 25.92
N ARG A 264 -9.99 56.73 24.61
CA ARG A 264 -8.88 57.19 23.78
C ARG A 264 -9.45 58.28 22.89
N GLU A 265 -8.81 59.44 22.93
CA GLU A 265 -9.15 60.59 22.10
C GLU A 265 -9.47 60.14 20.67
N SER A 266 -10.59 60.63 20.15
CA SER A 266 -11.05 60.32 18.80
C SER A 266 -9.88 60.51 17.83
N PRO A 267 -9.40 59.46 17.13
CA PRO A 267 -8.27 59.59 16.22
C PRO A 267 -8.55 60.68 15.20
N SER A 268 -7.51 61.41 14.78
CA SER A 268 -7.64 62.45 13.77
C SER A 268 -8.34 61.90 12.51
N ALA A 269 -9.03 62.74 11.74
CA ALA A 269 -9.69 62.29 10.50
C ALA A 269 -8.71 61.61 9.52
N GLU A 270 -7.43 62.01 9.57
CA GLU A 270 -6.35 61.38 8.81
C GLU A 270 -5.95 60.01 9.39
N GLU A 271 -5.85 59.86 10.72
CA GLU A 271 -5.63 58.54 11.36
C GLU A 271 -6.79 57.57 11.08
N GLN A 272 -8.03 58.06 11.12
CA GLN A 272 -9.21 57.24 10.81
C GLN A 272 -9.23 56.80 9.35
N ALA A 273 -8.89 57.69 8.42
CA ALA A 273 -8.77 57.37 7.00
C ALA A 273 -7.65 56.35 6.76
N ARG A 274 -6.52 56.49 7.47
CA ARG A 274 -5.39 55.56 7.39
C ARG A 274 -5.74 54.17 7.95
N GLN A 275 -6.37 54.11 9.13
CA GLN A 275 -6.86 52.85 9.71
C GLN A 275 -7.91 52.18 8.84
N ALA A 276 -8.84 52.95 8.26
CA ALA A 276 -9.83 52.42 7.33
C ALA A 276 -9.18 51.84 6.06
N PHE A 277 -8.15 52.51 5.53
CA PHE A 277 -7.39 52.01 4.38
C PHE A 277 -6.60 50.74 4.72
N GLU A 278 -5.94 50.69 5.88
CA GLU A 278 -5.21 49.52 6.36
C GLU A 278 -6.14 48.32 6.60
N ASN A 279 -7.31 48.54 7.22
CA ASN A 279 -8.33 47.51 7.41
C ASN A 279 -8.90 47.00 6.08
N LEU A 280 -9.13 47.89 5.11
CA LEU A 280 -9.60 47.51 3.78
C LEU A 280 -8.54 46.69 3.03
N ALA A 281 -7.28 47.10 3.09
CA ALA A 281 -6.17 46.37 2.49
C ALA A 281 -5.98 44.99 3.15
N GLN A 282 -6.13 44.91 4.47
CA GLN A 282 -6.09 43.64 5.20
C GLN A 282 -7.25 42.73 4.82
N ALA A 283 -8.49 43.25 4.76
CA ALA A 283 -9.66 42.48 4.36
C ALA A 283 -9.55 41.99 2.89
N GLN A 284 -8.99 42.81 1.99
CA GLN A 284 -8.71 42.40 0.61
C GLN A 284 -7.64 41.32 0.54
N ALA A 285 -6.59 41.41 1.35
CA ALA A 285 -5.54 40.38 1.41
C ALA A 285 -6.04 39.08 2.02
N GLU A 286 -6.91 39.14 3.04
CA GLU A 286 -7.58 37.98 3.60
C GLU A 286 -8.50 37.32 2.58
N ALA A 287 -9.33 38.10 1.87
CA ALA A 287 -10.19 37.58 0.81
C ALA A 287 -9.38 36.92 -0.32
N ALA A 288 -8.31 37.57 -0.80
CA ALA A 288 -7.43 37.00 -1.82
C ALA A 288 -6.74 35.71 -1.32
N SER A 289 -6.32 35.68 -0.06
CA SER A 289 -5.71 34.48 0.54
C SER A 289 -6.71 33.33 0.70
N GLU A 290 -7.99 33.63 0.93
CA GLU A 290 -9.06 32.62 0.98
C GLU A 290 -9.36 32.07 -0.41
N GLU A 291 -9.39 32.92 -1.44
CA GLU A 291 -9.56 32.51 -2.84
C GLU A 291 -8.41 31.60 -3.32
N ASP A 292 -7.18 31.90 -2.90
CA ASP A 292 -6.01 31.12 -3.26
C ASP A 292 -5.81 29.84 -2.40
N SER A 293 -6.67 29.60 -1.40
CA SER A 293 -6.52 28.45 -0.50
C SER A 293 -7.36 27.25 -0.90
N PHE A 294 -6.75 26.07 -0.85
CA PHE A 294 -7.46 24.82 -1.14
C PHE A 294 -8.46 24.45 -0.03
N PHE A 295 -8.14 24.75 1.23
CA PHE A 295 -9.01 24.47 2.37
C PHE A 295 -9.75 25.75 2.77
N SER A 296 -11.08 25.74 2.71
CA SER A 296 -11.89 26.87 3.18
C SER A 296 -11.89 26.98 4.70
N THR A 297 -12.26 28.16 5.21
CA THR A 297 -12.55 28.39 6.64
C THR A 297 -13.84 27.69 7.09
N ALA A 298 -14.73 27.34 6.14
CA ALA A 298 -15.94 26.56 6.40
C ALA A 298 -15.61 25.09 6.77
N PRO A 299 -16.48 24.42 7.56
CA PRO A 299 -16.32 23.00 7.87
C PRO A 299 -16.21 22.16 6.59
N PHE A 300 -15.22 21.28 6.57
CA PHE A 300 -14.93 20.42 5.43
C PHE A 300 -14.66 18.98 5.90
N HIS A 301 -14.72 18.05 4.96
CA HIS A 301 -14.22 16.69 5.07
C HIS A 301 -13.09 16.50 4.05
N ALA A 302 -11.96 15.93 4.47
CA ALA A 302 -10.83 15.70 3.59
C ALA A 302 -10.57 14.20 3.41
N THR A 303 -10.69 13.72 2.18
CA THR A 303 -10.32 12.36 1.78
C THR A 303 -8.92 12.37 1.18
N VAL A 304 -7.98 11.64 1.79
CA VAL A 304 -6.61 11.44 1.32
C VAL A 304 -6.50 10.04 0.72
N ILE A 305 -6.27 9.96 -0.58
CA ILE A 305 -6.00 8.70 -1.27
C ILE A 305 -4.49 8.56 -1.45
N ILE A 306 -3.92 7.45 -1.00
CA ILE A 306 -2.50 7.13 -1.18
C ILE A 306 -2.38 5.80 -1.90
N GLU A 307 -1.85 5.81 -3.11
CA GLU A 307 -1.60 4.58 -3.86
C GLU A 307 -0.20 4.04 -3.63
N GLU A 308 -0.13 2.73 -3.39
CA GLU A 308 1.11 1.96 -3.22
C GLU A 308 2.11 2.66 -2.29
N PRO A 309 1.70 3.05 -1.06
CA PRO A 309 2.63 3.67 -0.12
C PRO A 309 3.83 2.78 0.21
N GLU A 310 3.75 1.46 0.00
CA GLU A 310 4.85 0.51 0.16
C GLU A 310 6.03 0.71 -0.79
N ALA A 311 5.86 1.45 -1.89
CA ALA A 311 6.92 1.66 -2.87
C ALA A 311 8.18 2.23 -2.20
N HIS A 312 9.30 1.50 -2.34
CA HIS A 312 10.59 1.79 -1.71
C HIS A 312 10.61 1.86 -0.18
N LEU A 313 9.54 1.44 0.51
CA LEU A 313 9.49 1.36 1.97
C LEU A 313 9.88 -0.02 2.51
N HIS A 314 10.73 -0.01 3.53
CA HIS A 314 11.00 -1.22 4.31
C HIS A 314 9.73 -1.71 5.03
N PRO A 315 9.46 -3.03 5.13
CA PRO A 315 8.27 -3.59 5.78
C PRO A 315 7.95 -3.04 7.19
N GLN A 316 8.98 -2.78 8.01
CA GLN A 316 8.79 -2.18 9.34
C GLN A 316 8.22 -0.74 9.29
N LEU A 317 8.60 0.03 8.27
CA LEU A 317 8.08 1.38 8.06
C LEU A 317 6.64 1.34 7.51
N GLN A 318 6.28 0.33 6.73
CA GLN A 318 4.91 0.13 6.24
C GLN A 318 3.93 -0.05 7.42
N HIS A 319 4.26 -0.92 8.38
CA HIS A 319 3.48 -1.07 9.61
C HIS A 319 3.38 0.23 10.41
N SER A 320 4.50 0.95 10.55
CA SER A 320 4.56 2.21 11.29
C SER A 320 3.70 3.29 10.64
N LEU A 321 3.71 3.37 9.31
CA LEU A 321 2.88 4.27 8.51
C LEU A 321 1.39 4.00 8.74
N VAL A 322 0.94 2.75 8.58
CA VAL A 322 -0.48 2.40 8.78
C VAL A 322 -0.92 2.73 10.21
N ARG A 323 -0.13 2.36 11.22
CA ARG A 323 -0.43 2.68 12.63
C ARG A 323 -0.43 4.18 12.92
N TYR A 324 0.41 4.96 12.23
CA TYR A 324 0.41 6.41 12.33
C TYR A 324 -0.88 6.99 11.72
N LEU A 325 -1.21 6.64 10.48
CA LEU A 325 -2.40 7.10 9.78
C LEU A 325 -3.69 6.78 10.55
N ARG A 326 -3.81 5.58 11.11
CA ARG A 326 -4.97 5.19 11.93
C ARG A 326 -5.10 6.03 13.21
N ARG A 327 -3.99 6.36 13.86
CA ARG A 327 -4.00 7.27 15.02
C ARG A 327 -4.40 8.68 14.61
N THR A 328 -3.88 9.18 13.50
CA THR A 328 -4.19 10.52 12.97
C THR A 328 -5.68 10.64 12.62
N VAL A 329 -6.25 9.70 11.87
CA VAL A 329 -7.69 9.69 11.51
C VAL A 329 -8.58 9.58 12.76
N LYS A 330 -8.16 8.80 13.76
CA LYS A 330 -8.91 8.70 15.03
C LYS A 330 -8.89 10.02 15.82
N ALA A 331 -7.80 10.77 15.77
CA ALA A 331 -7.70 12.07 16.43
C ALA A 331 -8.42 13.18 15.63
N ARG A 332 -8.46 13.05 14.30
CA ARG A 332 -9.01 14.02 13.35
C ARG A 332 -10.12 13.39 12.50
N PRO A 333 -11.37 13.31 13.03
CA PRO A 333 -12.49 12.62 12.37
C PRO A 333 -12.97 13.30 11.07
N GLU A 334 -12.53 14.52 10.77
CA GLU A 334 -12.72 15.15 9.47
C GLU A 334 -11.86 14.54 8.34
N LEU A 335 -10.84 13.75 8.69
CA LEU A 335 -9.93 13.12 7.75
C LEU A 335 -10.36 11.68 7.46
N GLN A 336 -10.41 11.32 6.18
CA GLN A 336 -10.52 9.94 5.73
C GLN A 336 -9.28 9.58 4.92
N VAL A 337 -8.64 8.45 5.22
CA VAL A 337 -7.48 7.97 4.45
C VAL A 337 -7.84 6.67 3.75
N ILE A 338 -7.70 6.64 2.42
CA ILE A 338 -7.88 5.46 1.58
C ILE A 338 -6.51 5.05 1.05
N LEU A 339 -6.05 3.89 1.47
CA LEU A 339 -4.81 3.30 0.96
C LEU A 339 -5.13 2.29 -0.14
N THR A 340 -4.41 2.30 -1.25
CA THR A 340 -4.38 1.17 -2.18
C THR A 340 -3.04 0.46 -2.05
N SER A 341 -3.07 -0.87 -1.94
CA SER A 341 -1.84 -1.63 -1.67
C SER A 341 -1.94 -3.09 -2.12
N HIS A 342 -0.78 -3.64 -2.43
CA HIS A 342 -0.52 -5.06 -2.64
C HIS A 342 0.34 -5.66 -1.53
N ALA A 343 0.96 -4.83 -0.70
CA ALA A 343 1.83 -5.27 0.38
C ALA A 343 1.03 -5.97 1.48
N THR A 344 1.42 -7.22 1.76
CA THR A 344 0.86 -8.00 2.85
C THR A 344 1.14 -7.36 4.21
N ASP A 345 2.30 -6.71 4.39
CA ASP A 345 2.65 -5.95 5.61
C ASP A 345 1.76 -4.73 5.88
N ILE A 346 1.16 -4.14 4.83
CA ILE A 346 0.18 -3.06 5.01
C ILE A 346 -1.16 -3.65 5.46
N ILE A 347 -1.56 -4.78 4.88
CA ILE A 347 -2.82 -5.47 5.22
C ILE A 347 -2.82 -5.91 6.67
N THR A 348 -1.73 -6.53 7.14
CA THR A 348 -1.60 -7.02 8.52
C THR A 348 -1.70 -5.91 9.55
N ALA A 349 -1.37 -4.67 9.18
CA ALA A 349 -1.44 -3.51 10.05
C ALA A 349 -2.85 -2.86 10.10
N CYS A 350 -3.72 -3.18 9.15
CA CYS A 350 -5.09 -2.68 9.06
C CYS A 350 -6.07 -3.51 9.93
N ASP A 351 -7.20 -2.91 10.33
CA ASP A 351 -8.29 -3.72 10.88
C ASP A 351 -9.02 -4.45 9.74
N PRO A 352 -9.37 -5.74 9.88
CA PRO A 352 -10.12 -6.47 8.85
C PRO A 352 -11.43 -5.80 8.46
N THR A 353 -12.06 -5.02 9.35
CA THR A 353 -13.28 -4.27 9.03
C THR A 353 -13.07 -3.06 8.11
N GLU A 354 -11.82 -2.62 7.95
CA GLU A 354 -11.40 -1.50 7.10
C GLU A 354 -10.92 -2.01 5.71
N LEU A 355 -10.72 -3.33 5.55
CA LEU A 355 -10.23 -3.92 4.31
C LEU A 355 -11.32 -4.00 3.25
N VAL A 356 -11.01 -3.48 2.06
CA VAL A 356 -11.85 -3.57 0.85
C VAL A 356 -11.09 -4.33 -0.20
N VAL A 357 -11.58 -5.51 -0.58
CA VAL A 357 -11.01 -6.37 -1.62
C VAL A 357 -11.67 -6.04 -2.95
N VAL A 358 -10.86 -5.73 -3.95
CA VAL A 358 -11.25 -5.44 -5.32
C VAL A 358 -10.79 -6.59 -6.19
N ARG A 359 -11.69 -7.16 -6.99
CA ARG A 359 -11.32 -8.16 -8.00
C ARG A 359 -11.97 -7.88 -9.33
N ARG A 360 -11.48 -8.57 -10.35
CA ARG A 360 -12.14 -8.70 -11.64
C ARG A 360 -12.94 -10.00 -11.69
N THR A 361 -14.12 -9.94 -12.28
CA THR A 361 -15.01 -11.07 -12.58
C THR A 361 -15.34 -11.03 -14.07
N ASP A 362 -15.96 -12.10 -14.58
CA ASP A 362 -16.58 -12.17 -15.92
C ASP A 362 -17.55 -11.00 -16.19
N ARG A 363 -18.22 -10.51 -15.14
CA ARG A 363 -19.18 -9.40 -15.20
C ARG A 363 -18.56 -8.02 -14.94
N GLY A 364 -17.24 -7.92 -14.78
CA GLY A 364 -16.52 -6.67 -14.48
C GLY A 364 -15.85 -6.66 -13.11
N SER A 365 -15.43 -5.50 -12.63
CA SER A 365 -14.77 -5.40 -11.33
C SER A 365 -15.80 -5.33 -10.18
N VAL A 366 -15.61 -6.15 -9.15
CA VAL A 366 -16.40 -6.13 -7.92
C VAL A 366 -15.52 -5.72 -6.74
N SER A 367 -16.08 -4.95 -5.82
CA SER A 367 -15.41 -4.55 -4.58
C SER A 367 -16.27 -4.90 -3.36
N HIS A 368 -15.65 -5.55 -2.38
CA HIS A 368 -16.33 -5.94 -1.15
C HIS A 368 -15.49 -5.57 0.06
N CYS A 369 -16.11 -4.91 1.04
CA CYS A 369 -15.49 -4.78 2.35
C CYS A 369 -15.58 -6.11 3.10
N VAL A 370 -14.48 -6.54 3.71
CA VAL A 370 -14.38 -7.82 4.42
C VAL A 370 -15.48 -7.95 5.50
N LYS A 371 -15.84 -6.87 6.19
CA LYS A 371 -16.94 -6.89 7.17
C LYS A 371 -18.29 -7.26 6.55
N ASP A 372 -18.52 -6.86 5.30
CA ASP A 372 -19.78 -7.02 4.58
C ASP A 372 -19.87 -8.35 3.83
N VAL A 373 -18.72 -8.99 3.58
CA VAL A 373 -18.62 -10.36 3.06
C VAL A 373 -19.13 -11.35 4.09
N VAL A 374 -18.69 -11.22 5.35
CA VAL A 374 -19.00 -12.24 6.36
C VAL A 374 -20.48 -12.19 6.79
N PRO A 375 -21.18 -13.35 6.83
CA PRO A 375 -22.57 -13.42 7.27
C PRO A 375 -22.76 -12.89 8.69
N ASN A 376 -23.85 -12.15 8.92
CA ASN A 376 -24.15 -11.51 10.23
C ASN A 376 -24.04 -12.49 11.42
N LYS A 377 -24.50 -13.74 11.25
CA LYS A 377 -24.46 -14.79 12.27
C LYS A 377 -23.04 -15.13 12.74
N HIS A 378 -22.04 -15.03 11.86
CA HIS A 378 -20.66 -15.45 12.11
C HIS A 378 -19.66 -14.29 12.14
N ARG A 379 -20.13 -13.06 11.85
CA ARG A 379 -19.30 -11.85 11.67
C ARG A 379 -18.30 -11.62 12.79
N ASP A 380 -18.75 -11.54 14.04
CA ASP A 380 -17.85 -11.22 15.16
C ASP A 380 -16.80 -12.31 15.42
N ALA A 381 -17.19 -13.58 15.26
CA ALA A 381 -16.27 -14.70 15.45
C ALA A 381 -15.22 -14.75 14.34
N THR A 382 -15.64 -14.64 13.08
CA THR A 382 -14.75 -14.66 11.92
C THR A 382 -13.83 -13.44 11.89
N LEU A 383 -14.34 -12.23 12.16
CA LEU A 383 -13.50 -11.03 12.22
C LEU A 383 -12.49 -11.06 13.37
N ARG A 384 -12.86 -11.65 14.52
CA ARG A 384 -11.91 -11.88 15.62
C ARG A 384 -10.80 -12.82 15.21
N MET A 385 -11.13 -13.93 14.54
CA MET A 385 -10.12 -14.86 14.01
C MET A 385 -9.26 -14.20 12.95
N ALA A 386 -9.86 -13.42 12.03
CA ALA A 386 -9.14 -12.65 11.03
C ALA A 386 -8.12 -11.69 11.68
N ARG A 387 -8.51 -10.96 12.74
CA ARG A 387 -7.60 -10.07 13.50
C ARG A 387 -6.43 -10.81 14.16
N LEU A 388 -6.63 -12.06 14.57
CA LEU A 388 -5.61 -12.85 15.27
C LEU A 388 -4.68 -13.60 14.30
N HIS A 389 -5.19 -14.02 13.14
CA HIS A 389 -4.52 -14.98 12.26
C HIS A 389 -4.13 -14.42 10.89
N LEU A 390 -4.64 -13.26 10.45
CA LEU A 390 -4.15 -12.61 9.22
C LEU A 390 -2.75 -12.04 9.44
N ASP A 391 -1.73 -12.89 9.33
CA ASP A 391 -0.34 -12.48 9.19
C ASP A 391 0.02 -12.23 7.71
N ALA A 392 1.29 -11.89 7.44
CA ALA A 392 1.71 -11.56 6.07
C ALA A 392 1.50 -12.73 5.09
N SER A 393 1.72 -13.97 5.55
CA SER A 393 1.52 -15.17 4.73
C SER A 393 0.04 -15.43 4.44
N ARG A 394 -0.83 -15.35 5.45
CA ARG A 394 -2.27 -15.57 5.30
C ARG A 394 -2.98 -14.42 4.61
N SER A 395 -2.43 -13.22 4.67
CA SER A 395 -2.96 -12.05 3.94
C SER A 395 -2.84 -12.19 2.43
N SER A 396 -1.89 -13.00 1.94
CA SER A 396 -1.79 -13.34 0.51
C SER A 396 -3.08 -13.99 -0.04
N ALA A 397 -3.81 -14.72 0.82
CA ALA A 397 -5.08 -15.37 0.48
C ALA A 397 -6.16 -14.39 -0.01
N LEU A 398 -6.10 -13.12 0.43
CA LEU A 398 -7.08 -12.10 0.04
C LEU A 398 -6.91 -11.62 -1.41
N PHE A 399 -5.78 -11.93 -2.05
CA PHE A 399 -5.49 -11.58 -3.43
C PHE A 399 -5.57 -12.75 -4.40
N ALA A 400 -5.47 -13.97 -3.88
CA ALA A 400 -5.39 -15.18 -4.69
C ALA A 400 -6.74 -15.48 -5.36
N GLU A 401 -6.74 -15.68 -6.66
CA GLU A 401 -7.93 -16.16 -7.37
C GLU A 401 -8.23 -17.62 -7.03
N ARG A 402 -7.19 -18.44 -6.92
CA ARG A 402 -7.25 -19.86 -6.61
C ARG A 402 -6.36 -20.14 -5.41
N LEU A 403 -6.92 -20.79 -4.41
CA LEU A 403 -6.28 -20.91 -3.11
C LEU A 403 -6.39 -22.33 -2.58
N LEU A 404 -5.28 -22.84 -2.07
CA LEU A 404 -5.23 -24.05 -1.28
C LEU A 404 -4.91 -23.70 0.17
N LEU A 405 -5.79 -24.10 1.09
CA LEU A 405 -5.55 -24.03 2.53
C LEU A 405 -5.08 -25.38 3.05
N VAL A 406 -3.95 -25.38 3.76
CA VAL A 406 -3.37 -26.57 4.41
C VAL A 406 -3.20 -26.32 5.90
N GLU A 407 -3.05 -27.37 6.72
CA GLU A 407 -2.91 -27.22 8.16
C GLU A 407 -1.48 -26.78 8.52
N GLY A 408 -0.45 -27.31 7.85
CA GLY A 408 0.96 -27.07 8.16
C GLY A 408 1.81 -26.55 7.00
N VAL A 409 2.94 -25.90 7.33
CA VAL A 409 3.92 -25.42 6.33
C VAL A 409 4.54 -26.60 5.56
N THR A 410 4.84 -27.69 6.26
CA THR A 410 5.45 -28.89 5.68
C THR A 410 4.49 -29.66 4.77
N GLU A 411 3.18 -29.67 5.08
CA GLU A 411 2.15 -30.21 4.18
C GLU A 411 2.11 -29.42 2.87
N GLY A 412 2.23 -28.10 2.94
CA GLY A 412 2.27 -27.26 1.75
C GLY A 412 3.45 -27.57 0.82
N ALA A 413 4.60 -27.97 1.38
CA ALA A 413 5.75 -28.42 0.59
C ALA A 413 5.47 -29.76 -0.10
N VAL A 414 4.99 -30.77 0.64
CA VAL A 414 4.65 -32.10 0.11
C VAL A 414 3.59 -32.00 -0.99
N VAL A 415 2.52 -31.23 -0.75
CA VAL A 415 1.44 -31.06 -1.72
C VAL A 415 1.93 -30.36 -3.00
N ARG A 416 2.88 -29.42 -2.90
CA ARG A 416 3.46 -28.78 -4.10
C ARG A 416 4.20 -29.79 -4.98
N GLU A 417 4.95 -30.71 -4.39
CA GLU A 417 5.64 -31.77 -5.14
C GLU A 417 4.68 -32.79 -5.76
N PHE A 418 3.60 -33.16 -5.06
CA PHE A 418 2.53 -33.96 -5.68
C PHE A 418 1.82 -33.22 -6.82
N GLY A 419 1.70 -31.88 -6.72
CA GLY A 419 1.18 -31.07 -7.81
C GLY A 419 2.08 -31.11 -9.04
N ARG A 420 3.41 -31.10 -8.85
CA ARG A 420 4.38 -31.26 -9.94
C ARG A 420 4.28 -32.64 -10.59
N ALA A 421 4.14 -33.71 -9.80
CA ALA A 421 3.89 -35.06 -10.30
C ALA A 421 2.57 -35.15 -11.09
N TRP A 422 1.48 -34.56 -10.57
CA TRP A 422 0.18 -34.49 -11.26
C TRP A 422 0.24 -33.69 -12.58
N ALA A 423 1.07 -32.65 -12.63
CA ALA A 423 1.27 -31.88 -13.84
C ALA A 423 1.97 -32.69 -14.95
N GLY A 424 2.80 -33.67 -14.59
CA GLY A 424 3.62 -34.42 -15.54
C GLY A 424 4.44 -33.47 -16.42
N ASP A 425 4.45 -33.71 -17.73
CA ASP A 425 5.17 -32.88 -18.72
C ASP A 425 4.36 -31.68 -19.24
N ASP A 426 3.16 -31.43 -18.73
CA ASP A 426 2.33 -30.29 -19.16
C ASP A 426 2.86 -28.98 -18.54
N GLU A 427 3.54 -28.17 -19.36
CA GLU A 427 4.10 -26.87 -18.97
C GLU A 427 3.06 -25.93 -18.33
N ALA A 428 1.81 -25.94 -18.82
CA ALA A 428 0.77 -25.06 -18.30
C ALA A 428 0.31 -25.50 -16.90
N LYS A 429 0.19 -26.82 -16.67
CA LYS A 429 -0.07 -27.36 -15.32
C LYS A 429 1.09 -27.12 -14.38
N GLN A 430 2.33 -27.26 -14.84
CA GLN A 430 3.52 -26.98 -14.02
C GLN A 430 3.58 -25.51 -13.60
N ALA A 431 3.44 -24.59 -14.56
CA ALA A 431 3.41 -23.16 -14.28
C ALA A 431 2.25 -22.79 -13.33
N PHE A 432 1.10 -23.46 -13.47
CA PHE A 432 -0.02 -23.30 -12.57
C PHE A 432 0.31 -23.71 -11.13
N ILE A 433 0.90 -24.89 -10.93
CA ILE A 433 1.30 -25.37 -9.59
C ILE A 433 2.35 -24.46 -8.97
N ASP A 434 3.29 -23.95 -9.77
CA ASP A 434 4.31 -23.02 -9.30
C ASP A 434 3.71 -21.68 -8.84
N ALA A 435 2.75 -21.15 -9.59
CA ALA A 435 2.02 -19.95 -9.21
C ALA A 435 0.93 -20.18 -8.14
N LEU A 436 0.57 -21.43 -7.83
CA LEU A 436 -0.52 -21.74 -6.92
C LEU A 436 -0.22 -21.20 -5.50
N SER A 437 -1.18 -20.44 -4.97
CA SER A 437 -1.12 -19.94 -3.59
C SER A 437 -1.52 -21.04 -2.61
N ILE A 438 -0.53 -21.55 -1.87
CA ILE A 438 -0.72 -22.54 -0.80
C ILE A 438 -0.50 -21.83 0.53
N VAL A 439 -1.55 -21.75 1.35
CA VAL A 439 -1.53 -20.97 2.60
C VAL A 439 -1.65 -21.91 3.81
N PRO A 440 -0.58 -22.04 4.62
CA PRO A 440 -0.62 -22.84 5.83
C PRO A 440 -1.35 -22.10 6.96
N MET A 441 -2.36 -22.75 7.52
CA MET A 441 -3.16 -22.17 8.61
C MET A 441 -2.48 -22.31 9.97
N GLY A 442 -1.56 -23.26 10.14
CA GLY A 442 -0.90 -23.59 11.41
C GLY A 442 -1.80 -24.33 12.41
N THR A 443 -3.08 -24.53 12.05
CA THR A 443 -4.10 -25.23 12.82
C THR A 443 -5.09 -25.86 11.85
N LYS A 444 -5.88 -26.79 12.36
CA LYS A 444 -6.97 -27.41 11.62
C LYS A 444 -7.89 -26.37 10.99
N VAL A 445 -8.00 -26.38 9.67
CA VAL A 445 -8.76 -25.37 8.92
C VAL A 445 -10.23 -25.39 9.38
N GLY A 446 -10.69 -24.25 9.90
CA GLY A 446 -12.03 -24.07 10.44
C GLY A 446 -12.94 -23.24 9.53
N GLN A 447 -14.21 -23.13 9.93
CA GLN A 447 -15.25 -22.41 9.16
C GLN A 447 -14.92 -20.93 8.88
N TRP A 448 -14.11 -20.29 9.73
CA TRP A 448 -13.85 -18.85 9.63
C TRP A 448 -13.14 -18.47 8.33
N ALA A 449 -12.21 -19.31 7.84
CA ALA A 449 -11.48 -19.03 6.61
C ALA A 449 -12.41 -19.13 5.39
N ALA A 450 -13.30 -20.13 5.37
CA ALA A 450 -14.30 -20.29 4.32
C ALA A 450 -15.34 -19.16 4.33
N HIS A 451 -15.86 -18.78 5.51
CA HIS A 451 -16.76 -17.63 5.66
C HIS A 451 -16.10 -16.30 5.29
N LEU A 452 -14.79 -16.16 5.51
CA LEU A 452 -14.05 -14.95 5.12
C LEU A 452 -13.86 -14.88 3.60
N LEU A 453 -13.46 -15.99 2.97
CA LEU A 453 -12.95 -16.00 1.60
C LEU A 453 -13.98 -16.40 0.53
N ALA A 454 -15.07 -17.07 0.90
CA ALA A 454 -15.98 -17.67 -0.07
C ALA A 454 -17.45 -17.65 0.42
N THR A 455 -17.90 -16.52 0.99
CA THR A 455 -19.32 -16.36 1.29
C THR A 455 -20.13 -16.24 -0.01
N PRO A 456 -21.24 -17.00 -0.17
CA PRO A 456 -22.04 -16.98 -1.39
C PRO A 456 -22.48 -15.58 -1.82
N GLY A 457 -22.23 -15.23 -3.10
CA GLY A 457 -22.57 -13.94 -3.71
C GLY A 457 -21.63 -12.78 -3.35
N LYS A 458 -20.65 -13.01 -2.48
CA LYS A 458 -19.59 -12.08 -2.09
C LYS A 458 -18.27 -12.83 -1.90
N GLU A 459 -18.04 -13.84 -2.73
CA GLU A 459 -16.81 -14.64 -2.70
C GLU A 459 -15.63 -13.69 -2.81
N LEU A 460 -14.47 -14.00 -2.22
CA LEU A 460 -13.20 -13.26 -2.36
C LEU A 460 -12.20 -13.96 -3.30
N CYS A 461 -12.38 -15.26 -3.51
CA CYS A 461 -11.63 -16.09 -4.45
C CYS A 461 -12.58 -16.78 -5.44
N THR A 462 -12.04 -17.32 -6.53
CA THR A 462 -12.80 -18.10 -7.53
C THR A 462 -12.90 -19.58 -7.12
N LYS A 463 -11.81 -20.14 -6.58
CA LYS A 463 -11.72 -21.52 -6.12
C LYS A 463 -10.96 -21.58 -4.80
N LEU A 464 -11.52 -22.28 -3.84
CA LEU A 464 -10.97 -22.53 -2.51
C LEU A 464 -10.94 -24.03 -2.25
N ALA A 465 -9.77 -24.63 -2.33
CA ALA A 465 -9.53 -25.98 -1.85
C ALA A 465 -9.06 -25.94 -0.39
N ILE A 466 -9.58 -26.84 0.43
CA ILE A 466 -9.17 -26.99 1.82
C ILE A 466 -8.72 -28.43 2.01
N LEU A 467 -7.44 -28.63 2.28
CA LEU A 467 -6.90 -29.92 2.70
C LEU A 467 -6.95 -29.99 4.22
N ARG A 468 -7.53 -31.07 4.73
CA ARG A 468 -7.75 -31.25 6.18
C ARG A 468 -7.53 -32.69 6.57
N ASP A 469 -6.97 -32.90 7.75
CA ASP A 469 -6.88 -34.22 8.34
C ASP A 469 -8.21 -34.62 9.01
N SER A 470 -8.59 -35.88 8.86
CA SER A 470 -9.79 -36.41 9.52
C SER A 470 -9.61 -36.54 11.04
N ASP A 471 -8.38 -36.85 11.49
CA ASP A 471 -8.02 -37.20 12.88
C ASP A 471 -8.85 -38.33 13.52
N SER A 472 -9.68 -39.02 12.74
CA SER A 472 -10.63 -40.02 13.22
C SER A 472 -9.95 -41.35 13.57
N ASP A 473 -10.43 -42.02 14.61
CA ASP A 473 -9.95 -43.36 15.01
C ASP A 473 -10.41 -44.49 14.09
N LEU A 474 -11.28 -44.19 13.12
CA LEU A 474 -11.81 -45.18 12.19
C LEU A 474 -10.70 -45.85 11.35
N PRO A 475 -10.93 -47.09 10.86
CA PRO A 475 -10.03 -47.76 9.93
C PRO A 475 -9.86 -46.97 8.62
N PHE A 476 -8.71 -47.12 7.96
CA PHE A 476 -8.35 -46.39 6.74
C PHE A 476 -9.43 -46.43 5.64
N ASP A 477 -10.16 -47.55 5.54
CA ASP A 477 -11.20 -47.79 4.51
C ASP A 477 -12.59 -47.20 4.84
N SER A 478 -12.71 -46.46 5.95
CA SER A 478 -14.01 -45.95 6.42
C SER A 478 -14.47 -44.65 5.73
N THR A 479 -15.78 -44.48 5.60
CA THR A 479 -16.41 -43.27 5.01
C THR A 479 -16.29 -42.06 5.93
N ARG A 480 -15.99 -40.90 5.34
CA ARG A 480 -15.52 -39.69 6.03
C ARG A 480 -16.65 -38.73 6.38
N ASP A 481 -16.62 -38.15 7.57
CA ASP A 481 -17.51 -37.06 7.97
C ASP A 481 -17.04 -35.72 7.39
N MET A 482 -17.77 -35.19 6.41
CA MET A 482 -17.54 -33.83 5.92
C MET A 482 -17.90 -32.80 7.02
N PRO A 483 -17.13 -31.70 7.15
CA PRO A 483 -17.49 -30.65 8.07
C PRO A 483 -18.86 -30.07 7.71
N ARG A 484 -19.77 -29.98 8.70
CA ARG A 484 -21.14 -29.49 8.50
C ARG A 484 -21.21 -28.10 7.85
N TRP A 485 -20.24 -27.24 8.14
CA TRP A 485 -20.17 -25.89 7.58
C TRP A 485 -19.80 -25.87 6.09
N ALA A 486 -19.18 -26.92 5.54
CA ALA A 486 -18.87 -26.96 4.11
C ALA A 486 -20.13 -26.99 3.23
N ALA A 487 -21.23 -27.54 3.76
CA ALA A 487 -22.53 -27.54 3.07
C ALA A 487 -23.17 -26.14 3.00
N GLU A 488 -22.68 -25.14 3.74
CA GLU A 488 -23.16 -23.75 3.68
C GLU A 488 -22.61 -22.99 2.47
N HIS A 489 -21.63 -23.55 1.77
CA HIS A 489 -20.93 -22.92 0.64
C HIS A 489 -21.25 -23.62 -0.68
N ASP A 490 -21.08 -22.88 -1.78
CA ASP A 490 -21.19 -23.48 -3.11
C ASP A 490 -20.01 -24.43 -3.37
N THR A 491 -20.33 -25.70 -3.66
CA THR A 491 -19.36 -26.75 -4.03
C THR A 491 -18.57 -26.48 -5.30
N SER A 492 -19.00 -25.52 -6.12
CA SER A 492 -18.26 -25.04 -7.28
C SER A 492 -17.10 -24.11 -6.87
N VAL A 493 -17.22 -23.41 -5.72
CA VAL A 493 -16.26 -22.43 -5.21
C VAL A 493 -15.41 -23.02 -4.09
N VAL A 494 -16.02 -23.75 -3.13
CA VAL A 494 -15.33 -24.32 -1.97
C VAL A 494 -15.43 -25.84 -1.99
N ARG A 495 -14.29 -26.52 -1.89
CA ARG A 495 -14.24 -27.97 -1.68
C ARG A 495 -13.26 -28.35 -0.58
N VAL A 496 -13.69 -29.26 0.28
CA VAL A 496 -12.88 -29.82 1.36
C VAL A 496 -12.42 -31.21 0.95
N PHE A 497 -11.11 -31.40 0.95
CA PHE A 497 -10.42 -32.66 0.69
C PHE A 497 -9.89 -33.17 2.03
N ILE A 498 -10.18 -34.44 2.34
CA ILE A 498 -9.85 -35.02 3.63
C ILE A 498 -8.74 -36.04 3.45
N SER A 499 -7.59 -35.82 4.10
CA SER A 499 -6.56 -36.83 4.30
C SER A 499 -6.96 -37.70 5.50
N HIS A 500 -6.99 -39.02 5.32
CA HIS A 500 -7.45 -39.95 6.34
C HIS A 500 -6.42 -41.04 6.63
N PRO A 501 -6.11 -41.33 7.91
CA PRO A 501 -6.48 -40.54 9.09
C PRO A 501 -5.78 -39.17 9.15
N THR A 502 -4.52 -39.13 8.71
CA THR A 502 -3.66 -37.94 8.54
C THR A 502 -3.00 -37.98 7.17
N LEU A 503 -2.24 -36.95 6.80
CA LEU A 503 -1.54 -36.92 5.51
C LEU A 503 -0.60 -38.11 5.30
N GLU A 504 0.22 -38.49 6.28
CA GLU A 504 1.31 -39.46 6.09
C GLU A 504 0.84 -40.88 5.70
N PRO A 505 -0.19 -41.46 6.34
CA PRO A 505 -0.75 -42.72 5.88
C PRO A 505 -1.48 -42.59 4.53
N ALA A 506 -2.07 -41.43 4.23
CA ALA A 506 -2.84 -41.21 3.01
C ALA A 506 -1.97 -41.12 1.74
N ILE A 507 -0.68 -40.78 1.89
CA ILE A 507 0.30 -40.69 0.80
C ILE A 507 1.11 -41.98 0.61
N THR A 508 1.00 -42.94 1.54
CA THR A 508 1.81 -44.18 1.54
C THR A 508 1.47 -45.13 0.37
N PRO A 509 0.20 -45.37 0.01
CA PRO A 509 -0.12 -46.31 -1.07
C PRO A 509 0.48 -45.88 -2.42
N GLY A 510 1.35 -46.72 -2.98
CA GLY A 510 2.04 -46.46 -4.25
C GLY A 510 3.29 -45.58 -4.14
N ASN A 511 3.68 -45.15 -2.93
CA ASN A 511 4.93 -44.40 -2.67
C ASN A 511 5.74 -45.06 -1.54
N GLU A 512 5.62 -46.37 -1.37
CA GLU A 512 6.20 -47.10 -0.22
C GLU A 512 7.72 -46.93 -0.14
N ASP A 513 8.41 -46.95 -1.28
CA ASP A 513 9.86 -46.78 -1.36
C ASP A 513 10.31 -45.38 -0.92
N LEU A 514 9.61 -44.33 -1.39
CA LEU A 514 9.87 -42.94 -1.04
C LEU A 514 9.58 -42.66 0.45
N VAL A 515 8.53 -43.27 0.98
CA VAL A 515 8.20 -43.19 2.42
C VAL A 515 9.26 -43.92 3.25
N ALA A 516 9.76 -45.07 2.79
CA ALA A 516 10.84 -45.80 3.46
C ALA A 516 12.13 -44.96 3.52
N GLU A 517 12.51 -44.35 2.39
CA GLU A 517 13.68 -43.48 2.30
C GLU A 517 13.56 -42.28 3.25
N ALA A 518 12.43 -41.56 3.19
CA ALA A 518 12.19 -40.43 4.07
C ALA A 518 12.20 -40.82 5.55
N GLN A 519 11.63 -41.99 5.90
CA GLN A 519 11.65 -42.48 7.26
C GLN A 519 13.06 -42.86 7.71
N GLN A 520 13.89 -43.43 6.82
CA GLN A 520 15.27 -43.80 7.13
C GLN A 520 16.16 -42.57 7.36
N VAL A 521 15.96 -41.48 6.60
CA VAL A 521 16.63 -40.20 6.81
C VAL A 521 16.30 -39.64 8.19
N VAL A 522 15.05 -39.77 8.61
CA VAL A 522 14.56 -39.28 9.89
C VAL A 522 15.07 -40.20 11.01
N ASP A 523 14.72 -41.48 11.03
CA ASP A 523 15.07 -42.43 12.10
C ASP A 523 15.96 -43.59 11.59
N PRO A 524 17.25 -43.32 11.34
CA PRO A 524 18.16 -44.29 10.73
C PRO A 524 18.41 -45.52 11.62
N ASN A 525 18.16 -45.40 12.92
CA ASN A 525 18.38 -46.49 13.88
C ASN A 525 17.20 -47.46 13.97
N HIS A 526 16.02 -47.11 13.45
CA HIS A 526 14.81 -47.91 13.51
C HIS A 526 14.00 -47.80 12.22
N PRO A 527 14.47 -48.41 11.11
CA PRO A 527 13.71 -48.46 9.87
C PRO A 527 12.41 -49.25 10.06
N LEU A 528 11.36 -48.84 9.37
CA LEU A 528 10.11 -49.60 9.32
C LEU A 528 10.34 -50.91 8.56
N ALA A 529 9.95 -52.05 9.16
CA ALA A 529 10.14 -53.37 8.55
C ALA A 529 9.26 -53.60 7.31
N GLU A 530 8.04 -53.07 7.32
CA GLU A 530 7.12 -53.00 6.18
C GLU A 530 6.45 -51.63 6.19
N VAL A 531 6.51 -50.92 5.06
CA VAL A 531 5.89 -49.59 4.91
C VAL A 531 4.47 -49.78 4.40
N THR A 532 3.54 -49.94 5.34
CA THR A 532 2.09 -49.94 5.07
C THR A 532 1.44 -48.74 5.73
N ALA A 533 0.28 -48.31 5.24
CA ALA A 533 -0.46 -47.17 5.79
C ALA A 533 -0.73 -47.34 7.31
N ASP A 534 -1.00 -48.56 7.78
CA ASP A 534 -1.23 -48.86 9.20
C ASP A 534 0.05 -48.78 10.05
N ASN A 535 1.20 -49.20 9.50
CA ASN A 535 2.49 -49.09 10.19
C ASN A 535 2.95 -47.64 10.28
N VAL A 536 2.77 -46.86 9.21
CA VAL A 536 3.03 -45.41 9.17
C VAL A 536 2.12 -44.67 10.16
N ARG A 537 0.83 -45.02 10.19
CA ARG A 537 -0.13 -44.51 11.19
C ARG A 537 0.35 -44.78 12.61
N SER A 538 0.77 -46.01 12.90
CA SER A 538 1.26 -46.41 14.22
C SER A 538 2.55 -45.68 14.62
N TYR A 539 3.44 -45.42 13.64
CA TYR A 539 4.67 -44.69 13.85
C TYR A 539 4.43 -43.21 14.22
N PHE A 540 3.44 -42.57 13.59
CA PHE A 540 3.08 -41.17 13.82
C PHE A 540 1.93 -40.95 14.81
N ALA A 541 1.45 -42.00 15.47
CA ALA A 541 0.33 -41.94 16.41
C ALA A 541 0.62 -40.99 17.58
N SER A 542 -0.29 -40.05 17.83
CA SER A 542 -0.21 -39.16 18.99
C SER A 542 -0.68 -39.86 20.26
N ARG A 543 -0.11 -39.48 21.41
CA ARG A 543 -0.53 -40.00 22.71
C ARG A 543 -1.99 -39.64 22.99
N ARG A 544 -2.87 -40.63 23.17
CA ARG A 544 -4.28 -40.41 23.54
C ARG A 544 -4.59 -41.09 24.88
N ALA A 545 -5.24 -40.36 25.78
CA ALA A 545 -5.78 -40.94 27.00
C ALA A 545 -7.06 -41.70 26.63
N GLY A 546 -7.12 -43.00 26.96
CA GLY A 546 -8.29 -43.83 26.66
C GLY A 546 -9.57 -43.21 27.22
N LYS A 547 -10.61 -43.14 26.38
CA LYS A 547 -11.94 -42.65 26.78
C LYS A 547 -12.90 -43.82 26.69
N ASP A 548 -13.66 -44.03 27.77
CA ASP A 548 -14.76 -45.00 27.88
C ASP A 548 -14.53 -46.37 27.21
N GLY A 549 -13.57 -47.14 27.74
CA GLY A 549 -13.40 -48.55 27.41
C GLY A 549 -12.41 -48.89 26.29
N GLU A 550 -11.79 -47.89 25.66
CA GLU A 550 -10.69 -48.08 24.70
C GLU A 550 -9.31 -48.00 25.37
N ASP A 551 -8.40 -48.88 24.96
CA ASP A 551 -7.02 -48.92 25.43
C ASP A 551 -6.28 -47.62 25.09
N ALA A 552 -5.44 -47.15 26.02
CA ALA A 552 -4.65 -45.94 25.80
C ALA A 552 -3.65 -46.12 24.65
N VAL A 553 -3.76 -45.31 23.59
CA VAL A 553 -2.82 -45.32 22.46
C VAL A 553 -1.48 -44.72 22.91
N GLN A 554 -0.43 -45.54 22.86
CA GLN A 554 0.94 -45.09 23.15
C GLN A 554 1.44 -44.13 22.06
N GLU A 555 2.24 -43.14 22.47
CA GLU A 555 2.89 -42.19 21.54
C GLU A 555 3.82 -42.96 20.61
N GLY A 556 3.57 -42.90 19.31
CA GLY A 556 4.46 -43.44 18.28
C GLY A 556 5.80 -42.72 18.28
N ARG A 557 6.87 -43.42 17.91
CA ARG A 557 8.25 -42.88 17.92
C ARG A 557 8.41 -41.65 17.02
N GLY A 558 7.63 -41.58 15.93
CA GLY A 558 7.65 -40.50 14.96
C GLY A 558 6.73 -39.33 15.31
N ALA A 559 5.92 -39.40 16.36
CA ALA A 559 4.87 -38.41 16.62
C ALA A 559 5.36 -36.94 16.68
N ARG A 560 6.59 -36.72 17.18
CA ARG A 560 7.22 -35.39 17.26
C ARG A 560 8.03 -35.01 16.03
N ARG A 561 8.20 -35.93 15.09
CA ARG A 561 9.09 -35.84 13.92
C ARG A 561 8.33 -35.72 12.60
N LYS A 562 7.02 -35.50 12.66
CA LYS A 562 6.15 -35.31 11.48
C LYS A 562 6.67 -34.24 10.52
N ALA A 563 7.14 -33.11 11.06
CA ALA A 563 7.69 -32.03 10.24
C ALA A 563 9.00 -32.42 9.54
N GLU A 564 9.92 -33.10 10.25
CA GLU A 564 11.17 -33.61 9.67
C GLU A 564 10.90 -34.64 8.57
N PHE A 565 9.95 -35.55 8.82
CA PHE A 565 9.52 -36.54 7.84
C PHE A 565 8.89 -35.92 6.61
N ALA A 566 7.95 -34.98 6.76
CA ALA A 566 7.33 -34.31 5.62
C ALA A 566 8.36 -33.53 4.78
N LEU A 567 9.39 -32.94 5.40
CA LEU A 567 10.47 -32.28 4.67
C LEU A 567 11.35 -33.27 3.91
N ALA A 568 11.76 -34.37 4.56
CA ALA A 568 12.56 -35.42 3.93
C ALA A 568 11.80 -36.09 2.78
N PHE A 569 10.49 -36.32 2.97
CA PHE A 569 9.62 -36.88 1.94
C PHE A 569 9.41 -35.92 0.77
N ALA A 570 9.25 -34.61 1.02
CA ALA A 570 9.20 -33.62 -0.06
C ALA A 570 10.51 -33.56 -0.86
N ALA A 571 11.66 -33.76 -0.21
CA ALA A 571 12.96 -33.83 -0.90
C ALA A 571 13.04 -35.08 -1.79
N ALA A 572 12.67 -36.25 -1.27
CA ALA A 572 12.64 -37.50 -2.05
C ALA A 572 11.66 -37.41 -3.24
N LEU A 573 10.48 -36.83 -3.05
CA LEU A 573 9.53 -36.56 -4.13
C LEU A 573 10.11 -35.65 -5.21
N ARG A 574 10.83 -34.60 -4.80
CA ARG A 574 11.45 -33.68 -5.74
C ARG A 574 12.54 -34.37 -6.57
N GLU A 575 13.39 -35.18 -5.94
CA GLU A 575 14.43 -35.94 -6.64
C GLU A 575 13.82 -36.95 -7.62
N ALA A 576 12.73 -37.63 -7.23
CA ALA A 576 11.99 -38.52 -8.11
C ALA A 576 11.35 -37.77 -9.30
N ASN A 577 10.73 -36.60 -9.05
CA ASN A 577 10.15 -35.76 -10.10
C ASN A 577 11.21 -35.24 -11.10
N ASP A 578 12.39 -34.87 -10.60
CA ASP A 578 13.49 -34.39 -11.45
C ASP A 578 14.10 -35.56 -12.26
N ALA A 579 14.21 -36.75 -11.68
CA ALA A 579 14.65 -37.96 -12.39
C ALA A 579 13.67 -38.43 -13.48
N ASP A 580 12.35 -38.40 -13.21
CA ASP A 580 11.32 -38.75 -14.19
C ASP A 580 11.39 -37.86 -15.44
N ARG A 581 11.68 -36.56 -15.26
CA ARG A 581 11.86 -35.59 -16.35
C ARG A 581 13.08 -35.85 -17.20
N GLU A 582 14.18 -36.28 -16.58
CA GLU A 582 15.41 -36.61 -17.30
C GLU A 582 15.28 -37.93 -18.07
N ALA A 583 14.53 -38.90 -17.54
CA ALA A 583 14.35 -40.22 -18.13
C ALA A 583 13.40 -40.22 -19.35
N ASN A 584 12.35 -39.37 -19.36
CA ASN A 584 11.37 -39.24 -20.46
C ASN A 584 10.76 -40.58 -20.96
N ASP A 585 10.69 -41.58 -20.07
CA ASP A 585 10.26 -42.96 -20.39
C ASP A 585 8.75 -43.19 -20.15
N GLY A 586 7.99 -42.15 -19.77
CA GLY A 586 6.54 -42.18 -19.61
C GLY A 586 6.01 -42.99 -18.40
N PHE A 587 6.90 -43.51 -17.56
CA PHE A 587 6.56 -44.08 -16.25
C PHE A 587 6.88 -43.05 -15.17
N SER A 588 5.86 -42.56 -14.46
CA SER A 588 6.11 -41.76 -13.27
C SER A 588 6.39 -42.67 -12.08
N VAL A 589 7.51 -42.41 -11.40
CA VAL A 589 7.90 -43.08 -10.15
C VAL A 589 7.01 -42.65 -8.99
N VAL A 590 6.34 -41.50 -9.11
CA VAL A 590 5.51 -40.91 -8.05
C VAL A 590 4.02 -41.20 -8.30
N SER A 591 3.37 -41.85 -7.33
CA SER A 591 1.92 -42.07 -7.34
C SER A 591 1.20 -40.93 -6.62
N VAL A 592 0.37 -40.16 -7.33
CA VAL A 592 -0.43 -39.09 -6.72
C VAL A 592 -1.71 -39.67 -6.09
N PRO A 593 -1.99 -39.44 -4.79
CA PRO A 593 -3.21 -39.91 -4.16
C PRO A 593 -4.50 -39.31 -4.76
N ASP A 594 -5.57 -40.11 -4.90
CA ASP A 594 -6.87 -39.72 -5.49
C ASP A 594 -7.46 -38.39 -4.98
N HIS A 595 -7.28 -38.11 -3.68
CA HIS A 595 -7.83 -36.92 -3.05
C HIS A 595 -7.05 -35.66 -3.42
N LEU A 596 -5.74 -35.78 -3.71
CA LEU A 596 -4.89 -34.71 -4.20
C LEU A 596 -5.09 -34.51 -5.71
N GLU A 597 -5.26 -35.58 -6.49
CA GLU A 597 -5.61 -35.47 -7.91
C GLU A 597 -6.92 -34.67 -8.11
N LYS A 598 -8.00 -35.07 -7.40
CA LYS A 598 -9.28 -34.34 -7.41
C LYS A 598 -9.16 -32.90 -6.90
N LEU A 599 -8.18 -32.62 -6.04
CA LEU A 599 -7.89 -31.29 -5.54
C LEU A 599 -7.27 -30.41 -6.62
N PHE A 600 -6.27 -30.92 -7.33
CA PHE A 600 -5.64 -30.19 -8.43
C PHE A 600 -6.59 -30.01 -9.61
N ASP A 601 -7.37 -31.02 -9.98
CA ASP A 601 -8.40 -30.92 -11.01
C ASP A 601 -9.46 -29.87 -10.69
N PHE A 602 -9.79 -29.70 -9.40
CA PHE A 602 -10.74 -28.67 -8.97
C PHE A 602 -10.17 -27.25 -9.06
N LEU A 603 -8.89 -27.10 -8.74
CA LEU A 603 -8.21 -25.80 -8.74
C LEU A 603 -7.81 -25.37 -10.15
N TYR A 604 -7.34 -26.30 -10.98
CA TYR A 604 -6.90 -26.03 -12.33
C TYR A 604 -8.08 -25.57 -13.20
N PRO A 605 -7.97 -24.44 -13.90
CA PRO A 605 -8.98 -24.07 -14.88
C PRO A 605 -9.05 -25.15 -15.96
N ALA A 606 -10.22 -25.75 -16.18
CA ALA A 606 -10.49 -26.35 -17.48
C ALA A 606 -10.17 -25.26 -18.52
N ALA A 607 -9.34 -25.58 -19.53
CA ALA A 607 -9.05 -24.66 -20.61
C ALA A 607 -10.37 -24.06 -21.12
N PRO A 608 -10.46 -22.74 -21.42
CA PRO A 608 -11.60 -22.26 -22.15
C PRO A 608 -11.72 -23.13 -23.40
N ASP A 609 -12.89 -23.73 -23.62
CA ASP A 609 -13.14 -24.63 -24.74
C ASP A 609 -12.48 -24.04 -25.98
N SER A 610 -11.66 -24.86 -26.63
CA SER A 610 -11.06 -24.52 -27.92
C SER A 610 -12.17 -23.94 -28.80
N PRO A 611 -11.89 -22.93 -29.65
CA PRO A 611 -12.92 -22.29 -30.48
C PRO A 611 -13.36 -23.20 -31.65
N SER A 612 -13.69 -24.46 -31.37
CA SER A 612 -14.22 -25.44 -32.32
C SER A 612 -15.75 -25.57 -32.28
N ASP A 613 -16.43 -24.97 -31.28
CA ASP A 613 -17.90 -25.02 -31.16
C ASP A 613 -18.58 -23.64 -31.30
N LEU A 614 -17.97 -22.73 -32.07
CA LEU A 614 -18.73 -21.65 -32.71
C LEU A 614 -19.26 -22.17 -34.05
N THR A 615 -20.46 -22.73 -33.99
CA THR A 615 -21.48 -22.78 -35.05
C THR A 615 -20.97 -22.55 -36.49
N ALA A 616 -20.97 -23.63 -37.26
CA ALA A 616 -21.08 -23.56 -38.71
C ALA A 616 -22.39 -22.84 -39.10
N GLU A 617 -22.35 -21.51 -39.17
CA GLU A 617 -23.19 -20.62 -39.98
C GLU A 617 -22.81 -19.16 -39.65
N GLY A 618 -21.88 -18.60 -40.42
CA GLY A 618 -21.49 -17.19 -40.33
C GLY A 618 -20.25 -16.93 -41.17
N ALA A 619 -20.40 -16.17 -42.24
CA ALA A 619 -19.41 -15.98 -43.30
C ALA A 619 -18.01 -15.61 -42.78
N ALA A 620 -16.99 -16.33 -43.26
CA ALA A 620 -15.60 -15.91 -43.17
C ALA A 620 -15.46 -14.52 -43.77
N MET A 621 -15.23 -13.51 -42.92
CA MET A 621 -14.90 -12.16 -43.35
C MET A 621 -13.38 -12.12 -43.48
N GLU A 622 -12.87 -12.10 -44.71
CA GLU A 622 -11.45 -11.91 -44.98
C GLU A 622 -10.98 -10.58 -44.36
N PRO A 623 -9.77 -10.55 -43.76
CA PRO A 623 -9.21 -9.31 -43.23
C PRO A 623 -9.03 -8.28 -44.36
N PRO A 624 -9.30 -6.99 -44.13
CA PRO A 624 -9.18 -5.96 -45.16
C PRO A 624 -7.73 -5.84 -45.66
N GLU A 625 -7.57 -5.66 -46.98
CA GLU A 625 -6.33 -5.78 -47.78
C GLU A 625 -5.09 -5.00 -47.30
N TRP A 626 -5.18 -4.11 -46.31
CA TRP A 626 -4.03 -3.40 -45.75
C TRP A 626 -3.24 -4.22 -44.71
N LEU A 627 -3.71 -5.43 -44.37
CA LEU A 627 -3.06 -6.38 -43.47
C LEU A 627 -2.42 -7.58 -44.19
N ALA A 628 -2.42 -7.61 -45.53
CA ALA A 628 -1.71 -8.62 -46.30
C ALA A 628 -0.20 -8.29 -46.36
N PRO A 629 0.71 -9.22 -45.99
CA PRO A 629 2.14 -8.96 -45.97
C PRO A 629 2.73 -9.09 -47.37
N ASP A 630 2.66 -8.02 -48.16
CA ASP A 630 3.43 -7.90 -49.39
C ASP A 630 4.86 -7.42 -49.08
N ASN A 631 5.80 -8.37 -49.24
CA ASN A 631 7.10 -8.18 -49.89
C ASN A 631 8.19 -7.34 -49.19
N ILE A 632 8.67 -7.81 -48.02
CA ILE A 632 10.01 -7.41 -47.51
C ILE A 632 11.01 -8.58 -47.47
N TRP A 633 10.54 -9.83 -47.41
CA TRP A 633 11.42 -11.00 -47.22
C TRP A 633 11.89 -11.70 -48.50
N ASP A 634 11.26 -11.44 -49.66
CA ASP A 634 11.60 -12.05 -50.96
C ASP A 634 12.82 -11.45 -51.69
N ARG A 635 13.61 -10.60 -51.02
CA ARG A 635 14.82 -9.98 -51.63
C ARG A 635 16.16 -10.38 -51.04
N LEU A 636 16.20 -11.33 -50.11
CA LEU A 636 17.46 -11.79 -49.51
C LEU A 636 17.53 -13.32 -49.43
N ALA A 637 17.36 -13.98 -50.57
CA ALA A 637 17.81 -15.35 -50.75
C ALA A 637 18.75 -15.40 -51.94
N ASP A 638 20.05 -15.31 -51.67
CA ASP A 638 21.05 -16.07 -52.41
C ASP A 638 22.23 -16.38 -51.47
N VAL A 639 22.29 -17.67 -51.10
CA VAL A 639 23.46 -18.49 -50.77
C VAL A 639 24.34 -18.02 -49.61
N ILE A 640 24.35 -18.77 -48.50
CA ILE A 640 25.57 -19.37 -47.92
C ILE A 640 25.14 -20.56 -47.03
N ASP A 641 25.73 -21.69 -47.39
CA ASP A 641 25.68 -23.02 -46.75
C ASP A 641 26.36 -22.99 -45.38
N TRP A 642 25.80 -23.67 -44.37
CA TRP A 642 26.37 -23.78 -43.01
C TRP A 642 26.60 -25.25 -42.66
N ASP A 643 27.51 -25.90 -43.38
CA ASP A 643 28.16 -27.14 -42.94
C ASP A 643 29.52 -27.27 -43.65
N ASP A 644 30.56 -26.68 -43.04
CA ASP A 644 31.89 -27.27 -42.88
C ASP A 644 32.80 -26.26 -42.13
N ASP A 645 33.74 -26.79 -41.35
CA ASP A 645 34.82 -26.12 -40.60
C ASP A 645 34.54 -25.67 -39.15
N LEU A 646 34.36 -26.68 -38.30
CA LEU A 646 35.06 -26.77 -37.01
C LEU A 646 36.57 -26.92 -37.29
N ASP A 647 37.36 -25.84 -37.18
CA ASP A 647 38.74 -25.86 -36.64
C ASP A 647 39.32 -24.41 -36.56
N ASP A 648 39.92 -24.10 -35.40
CA ASP A 648 40.83 -22.98 -35.05
C ASP A 648 40.29 -21.58 -34.61
N PRO A 649 41.03 -20.82 -33.76
CA PRO A 649 40.49 -20.08 -32.63
C PRO A 649 40.49 -18.56 -32.84
N ALA A 650 39.53 -17.87 -32.22
CA ALA A 650 39.38 -16.41 -32.33
C ALA A 650 40.58 -15.66 -31.70
N TYR A 651 41.33 -14.97 -32.56
CA TYR A 651 42.49 -14.13 -32.29
C TYR A 651 42.06 -12.71 -31.88
N TRP A 652 42.52 -12.25 -30.72
CA TRP A 652 42.46 -10.85 -30.29
C TRP A 652 43.73 -10.12 -30.77
N PRO A 653 43.68 -8.96 -31.44
CA PRO A 653 44.88 -8.21 -31.76
C PRO A 653 45.29 -7.30 -30.60
N GLU A 654 46.45 -7.59 -30.01
CA GLU A 654 47.25 -6.72 -29.14
C GLU A 654 48.17 -5.78 -29.96
N ASP A 655 48.69 -4.78 -29.24
CA ASP A 655 49.89 -3.94 -29.47
C ASP A 655 49.75 -2.52 -30.07
N GLU A 656 49.62 -1.56 -29.13
CA GLU A 656 50.60 -0.48 -28.77
C GLU A 656 50.96 0.66 -29.77
N PRO A 657 51.47 1.85 -29.33
CA PRO A 657 52.23 2.11 -28.09
C PRO A 657 51.89 3.38 -27.28
N ILE A 658 52.36 3.42 -26.02
CA ILE A 658 52.44 4.61 -25.17
C ILE A 658 53.92 4.84 -24.83
N ASP A 659 54.48 5.96 -25.27
CA ASP A 659 55.79 6.52 -24.91
C ASP A 659 55.53 7.91 -24.28
N THR A 660 55.71 8.04 -22.96
CA THR A 660 56.87 8.65 -22.25
C THR A 660 56.93 10.19 -22.27
N GLU A 661 56.65 10.81 -21.11
CA GLU A 661 57.46 11.92 -20.58
C GLU A 661 57.73 11.75 -19.07
N HIS A 662 59.03 11.87 -18.79
CA HIS A 662 59.85 11.93 -17.59
C HIS A 662 59.32 12.68 -16.35
N GLU A 663 59.93 12.72 -15.16
CA GLU A 663 60.91 11.95 -14.35
C GLU A 663 61.40 12.97 -13.26
N LEU A 664 61.81 12.48 -12.08
CA LEU A 664 62.61 13.16 -11.01
C LEU A 664 61.85 14.09 -10.01
N GLU A 665 62.07 14.11 -8.68
CA GLU A 665 62.94 13.36 -7.74
C GLU A 665 62.60 13.74 -6.26
N PHE A 666 62.84 12.78 -5.33
CA PHE A 666 63.15 12.84 -3.88
C PHE A 666 62.28 13.65 -2.88
N ASP A 667 61.95 13.17 -1.67
CA ASP A 667 62.85 12.48 -0.73
C ASP A 667 62.12 11.58 0.28
N ALA A 668 62.83 10.54 0.75
CA ALA A 668 62.40 9.56 1.73
C ALA A 668 63.02 9.85 3.11
N ALA A 669 62.31 9.56 4.20
CA ALA A 669 62.94 9.19 5.46
C ALA A 669 62.02 8.30 6.31
N ALA A 670 62.62 7.23 6.79
CA ALA A 670 62.05 6.10 7.49
C ALA A 670 61.61 6.39 8.93
N GLY A 671 60.74 5.51 9.45
CA GLY A 671 60.42 5.42 10.87
C GLY A 671 59.44 4.28 11.12
N GLU A 672 59.99 3.13 11.54
CA GLU A 672 59.30 1.91 11.97
C GLU A 672 58.29 2.14 13.11
N VAL A 673 57.45 1.12 13.32
CA VAL A 673 56.99 0.53 14.60
C VAL A 673 55.48 0.22 14.56
N GLU A 674 55.20 -1.04 14.26
CA GLU A 674 54.54 -2.03 15.14
C GLU A 674 53.22 -1.69 15.90
N GLU A 675 52.40 -2.75 15.94
CA GLU A 675 51.39 -3.09 16.95
C GLU A 675 49.94 -2.56 16.82
N THR A 676 49.09 -3.50 16.41
CA THR A 676 47.68 -3.62 16.78
C THR A 676 47.44 -3.51 18.29
N PRO A 677 46.29 -2.95 18.75
CA PRO A 677 45.75 -3.40 20.03
C PRO A 677 44.23 -3.66 20.00
N ASN A 678 43.92 -4.95 20.13
CA ASN A 678 43.07 -5.60 21.13
C ASN A 678 42.16 -4.73 22.04
N TRP A 679 40.89 -5.13 22.12
CA TRP A 679 39.82 -4.51 22.89
C TRP A 679 39.63 -5.22 24.24
N GLU A 680 40.31 -4.81 25.30
CA GLU A 680 39.93 -5.11 26.70
C GLU A 680 40.28 -3.94 27.66
N ASN A 681 39.23 -3.26 28.17
CA ASN A 681 39.01 -2.51 29.45
C ASN A 681 40.16 -2.16 30.45
N PRO A 682 39.95 -1.29 31.49
CA PRO A 682 39.05 -0.13 31.71
C PRO A 682 39.71 1.07 32.49
N LEU A 683 38.93 2.15 32.80
CA LEU A 683 39.14 3.22 33.84
C LEU A 683 40.23 4.30 33.53
N ARG A 684 39.98 5.64 33.50
CA ARG A 684 39.54 6.51 34.62
C ARG A 684 39.34 8.01 34.19
N SER A 685 38.20 8.58 34.64
CA SER A 685 37.97 9.91 35.30
C SER A 685 38.26 11.24 34.55
N HIS A 686 37.28 12.17 34.42
CA HIS A 686 36.67 13.05 35.45
C HIS A 686 35.38 13.76 34.91
N PRO A 687 34.60 14.55 35.69
CA PRO A 687 34.05 14.36 37.04
C PRO A 687 32.49 14.55 37.09
N ILE A 688 31.87 14.14 38.20
CA ILE A 688 30.41 14.20 38.50
C ILE A 688 30.12 15.20 39.63
N ARG A 689 29.03 15.99 39.48
CA ARG A 689 28.04 16.38 40.51
C ARG A 689 26.75 16.78 39.78
N GLN A 690 25.52 16.50 40.18
CA GLN A 690 24.89 15.75 41.28
C GLN A 690 23.41 15.64 40.85
N ASN A 691 22.83 14.43 40.80
CA ASN A 691 21.38 14.26 40.84
C ASN A 691 21.10 13.22 41.93
N HIS A 692 20.49 13.65 43.02
CA HIS A 692 20.02 12.77 44.07
C HIS A 692 18.68 12.15 43.67
N THR A 693 18.69 10.82 43.78
CA THR A 693 17.58 9.86 43.84
C THR A 693 16.60 10.20 44.98
N ALA A 694 15.38 9.66 45.06
CA ALA A 694 15.07 8.24 45.09
C ALA A 694 13.56 7.94 44.99
N GLY A 695 13.30 6.66 44.73
CA GLY A 695 12.04 6.04 44.32
C GLY A 695 10.86 6.07 45.29
N ARG A 696 9.69 5.74 44.73
CA ARG A 696 8.53 5.18 45.43
C ARG A 696 7.83 4.14 44.55
N GLU A 697 7.43 3.05 45.19
CA GLU A 697 6.68 1.89 44.69
C GLU A 697 5.20 2.20 44.39
N PRO A 698 4.49 1.32 43.65
CA PRO A 698 3.16 1.60 43.13
C PRO A 698 2.03 1.31 44.13
N GLY A 699 1.18 2.30 44.36
CA GLY A 699 -0.09 2.12 45.10
C GLY A 699 -0.29 3.11 46.25
N SER A 700 -0.64 4.36 45.94
CA SER A 700 -1.40 5.24 46.85
C SER A 700 -1.88 6.49 46.11
N TRP A 701 -3.18 6.77 46.21
CA TRP A 701 -3.81 8.01 45.73
C TRP A 701 -3.57 9.13 46.75
N PRO A 702 -3.27 10.37 46.34
CA PRO A 702 -3.15 11.46 47.30
C PRO A 702 -4.48 12.20 47.49
N THR A 703 -4.98 12.14 48.72
CA THR A 703 -5.94 13.06 49.33
C THR A 703 -5.23 14.34 49.81
N GLN A 704 -5.95 15.47 49.73
CA GLN A 704 -5.71 16.80 50.34
C GLN A 704 -4.67 17.71 49.64
N ALA A 705 -5.07 18.83 49.00
CA ALA A 705 -5.71 20.08 49.48
C ALA A 705 -4.68 21.12 49.96
N ILE A 706 -4.58 22.23 49.21
CA ILE A 706 -3.90 23.49 49.61
C ILE A 706 -4.83 24.67 49.28
N PRO A 707 -4.88 25.71 50.12
CA PRO A 707 -6.04 26.58 50.31
C PRO A 707 -5.94 27.94 49.59
N GLY A 708 -7.09 28.49 49.18
CA GLY A 708 -7.24 29.84 48.65
C GLY A 708 -8.72 30.21 48.57
N ALA A 709 -9.11 31.22 49.36
CA ALA A 709 -10.47 31.52 49.76
C ALA A 709 -11.40 32.04 48.64
N TRP A 710 -12.65 31.56 48.65
CA TRP A 710 -13.83 32.27 48.13
C TRP A 710 -14.93 32.23 49.22
N PRO A 711 -15.65 33.32 49.49
CA PRO A 711 -16.64 33.36 50.56
C PRO A 711 -17.95 32.66 50.17
N GLN A 712 -18.48 31.88 51.13
CA GLN A 712 -19.91 31.53 51.24
C GLN A 712 -20.74 32.82 51.21
N GLY A 713 -21.93 32.94 50.63
CA GLY A 713 -23.00 31.97 50.35
C GLY A 713 -24.30 32.62 50.84
N GLN A 714 -25.38 32.60 50.06
CA GLN A 714 -26.76 32.66 50.57
C GLN A 714 -27.79 32.34 49.46
N ASP A 715 -28.41 31.18 49.60
CA ASP A 715 -29.85 30.90 49.64
C ASP A 715 -30.80 31.70 48.72
N ASN A 716 -31.54 30.99 47.84
CA ASN A 716 -32.89 30.48 48.18
C ASN A 716 -33.65 29.96 46.95
N ALA A 717 -34.44 28.91 47.24
CA ALA A 717 -35.62 28.38 46.53
C ALA A 717 -35.40 27.50 45.28
#